data_AF-A0AAN7PG45-F1
#
_entry.id   AF-A0AAN7PG45-F1
#
_cell.length_a   1.000
_cell.length_b   1.000
_cell.length_c   1.000
_cell.angle_alpha   90.00
_cell.angle_beta   90.00
_cell.angle_gamma   90.00
#
_symmetry.space_group_name_H-M   'P 1'
#
loop_
_entity.id
_entity.type
_entity.pdbx_description
1 polymer ?
#
loop_
_entity_poly.entity_id
_entity_poly.type
_entity_poly.pdbx_seq_one_letter_code
_entity_poly.pdbx_strand_id
1 'polypeptide(L)'
;MGSNTTEWKTLIITKPKKHCTKSAVDDHPLRTHTNIEYMPRKILGSQPSTGSSTPASITPSVFLQPLSDALEGLDPLTQFAIQETDPLSQIASEMKYDTFKEEVSMSRNQRKHKVIIDIEPWSSRKNAILSKFTTSEKLTIISSFLSDGEGVVLKTQNTAVDKVQHRLEQLDYFDEGSQRKLDLSQAEYVGRIEQLNQELVSTWNSEQRVKALKIAIQCAKVLADSDVLRFYPSKFVLITDILDIFGHLVYERLRTKADYYKPGSKIPTTLPEDFTPDIVPESAKETCRNWFYKIASIRELVPRLYVEMAILKSYSFLTSSEYSAALLRLTHMIRGIGNPLVAIYARCYLCRVGLTVTTTEKDKDYLKENFYDFLDTYNQVFGRYALEGLKIQKMSLETYLTLYTPALDFILQAVASGAPESLLVELLDRCRNHRNNYLLLNTIMSAFKPIYIATRAVQLLELISENNDQDFPLYLLIRTLGVSVCACPPPKEHRRQVVNVAWHSISELTNPEHYITCVEVWIEFVVQHFTFREVNIIIGDIVSHLSPNRAYEQYYNKLKCIVMNIISHMQDFEALLAMDNFLPLIDLFQQEAVKIEVCKLILNACNTIQHTNDPVITNALLFLCTILHDSINALTVEDERRQISELLCNVVKRVDYGRDFEQQLNFYAEARAAFSNLDTVLAQLVQCVNTLAVNVQKIVKGHHTRKTGSFVRACAAYCFITIPSIVSVYTRLELYLLSGRVALFNSCLGQADACFKTALKILPELVMDENQKQAETFLLSYVRNFLSVLLTVPDSPDSGVLNCTRILLNTLQSTKWNSGSMIVATLYLNVLDMLSTMAQETYPYHVTKVESNDTLYGSDPKFISEIDKMCTIILRELLSQLKQIGSGRKQAELSLDLMVKIVTLGDLNKNGLITLAINLWQLSLKHGYVDPKYMIRTKEYLNAKGNNDVLLQVLQRLSI
;
A
#
# COMPACT_ATOMS: atom_id res chain seq x y z
N MET A 1 22.91 58.59 -23.68
CA MET A 1 23.49 57.68 -24.69
C MET A 1 23.02 58.14 -26.06
N GLY A 2 23.70 59.12 -26.66
CA GLY A 2 23.35 59.68 -27.98
C GLY A 2 24.09 58.96 -29.11
N SER A 3 23.32 58.55 -30.13
CA SER A 3 23.63 58.50 -31.58
C SER A 3 25.04 58.21 -32.11
N ASN A 4 25.83 57.32 -31.50
CA ASN A 4 26.91 56.64 -32.22
C ASN A 4 26.51 55.17 -32.41
N THR A 5 26.10 54.80 -33.62
CA THR A 5 25.76 53.43 -34.01
C THR A 5 26.99 52.55 -33.85
N THR A 6 27.13 51.94 -32.68
CA THR A 6 28.26 51.04 -32.39
C THR A 6 28.02 49.77 -33.19
N GLU A 7 28.85 49.52 -34.20
CA GLU A 7 28.83 48.28 -34.96
C GLU A 7 29.55 47.18 -34.18
N TRP A 8 28.90 46.03 -34.07
CA TRP A 8 29.54 44.84 -33.50
C TRP A 8 30.52 44.26 -34.51
N LYS A 9 31.72 43.91 -34.04
CA LYS A 9 32.65 43.07 -34.80
C LYS A 9 33.16 41.96 -33.92
N THR A 10 33.09 40.75 -34.42
CA THR A 10 33.39 39.55 -33.67
C THR A 10 34.89 39.27 -33.65
N LEU A 11 35.42 38.88 -32.49
CA LEU A 11 36.81 38.46 -32.35
C LEU A 11 37.00 37.06 -32.95
N ILE A 12 37.91 36.92 -33.92
CA ILE A 12 38.25 35.63 -34.54
C ILE A 12 39.57 35.14 -33.94
N ILE A 13 39.55 33.93 -33.36
CA ILE A 13 40.73 33.32 -32.75
C ILE A 13 41.40 32.41 -33.79
N THR A 14 42.41 32.91 -34.49
CA THR A 14 43.10 32.24 -35.61
C THR A 14 44.09 31.14 -35.22
N LYS A 15 44.15 30.73 -33.94
CA LYS A 15 44.98 29.60 -33.49
C LYS A 15 44.08 28.50 -32.92
N PRO A 16 44.04 27.30 -33.53
CA PRO A 16 43.36 26.17 -32.92
C PRO A 16 44.14 25.80 -31.66
N LYS A 17 43.58 26.08 -30.47
CA LYS A 17 44.12 25.53 -29.22
C LYS A 17 43.88 24.01 -29.25
N LYS A 18 44.84 23.25 -29.80
CA LYS A 18 44.82 21.78 -29.87
C LYS A 18 44.66 21.10 -28.50
N HIS A 19 44.86 21.84 -27.41
CA HIS A 19 44.33 21.50 -26.10
C HIS A 19 43.87 22.80 -25.44
N CYS A 20 42.65 22.83 -24.89
CA CYS A 20 42.35 23.76 -23.81
C CYS A 20 43.39 23.50 -22.72
N THR A 21 44.33 24.42 -22.53
CA THR A 21 45.17 24.44 -21.33
C THR A 21 44.22 24.53 -20.15
N LYS A 22 43.98 23.40 -19.48
CA LYS A 22 43.25 23.37 -18.22
C LYS A 22 44.11 24.13 -17.21
N SER A 23 43.79 25.40 -16.98
CA SER A 23 44.21 26.08 -15.77
C SER A 23 43.25 25.66 -14.65
N ALA A 24 43.78 25.31 -13.48
CA ALA A 24 42.96 25.21 -12.28
C ALA A 24 42.31 26.59 -12.06
N VAL A 25 40.97 26.62 -12.06
CA VAL A 25 40.19 27.79 -11.69
C VAL A 25 39.42 27.36 -10.45
N ASP A 26 39.85 27.86 -9.28
CA ASP A 26 39.27 27.45 -8.01
C ASP A 26 37.82 27.94 -7.83
N ASP A 27 37.38 28.95 -8.60
CA ASP A 27 35.97 29.34 -8.71
C ASP A 27 35.69 30.20 -9.96
N HIS A 28 34.74 29.77 -10.81
CA HIS A 28 34.32 30.50 -12.02
C HIS A 28 33.34 31.63 -11.65
N PRO A 29 33.43 32.83 -12.24
CA PRO A 29 32.52 33.96 -11.97
C PRO A 29 31.05 33.73 -12.37
N LEU A 30 30.70 32.55 -12.91
CA LEU A 30 29.30 32.17 -13.21
C LEU A 30 28.75 31.12 -12.23
N ARG A 31 29.49 30.80 -11.14
CA ARG A 31 28.91 30.06 -10.02
C ARG A 31 27.92 30.97 -9.29
N THR A 32 26.64 30.63 -9.36
CA THR A 32 25.58 31.26 -8.58
C THR A 32 25.88 31.12 -7.09
N HIS A 33 26.18 32.24 -6.42
CA HIS A 33 26.27 32.30 -4.96
C HIS A 33 24.87 32.14 -4.35
N THR A 34 24.55 30.95 -3.82
CA THR A 34 23.52 30.81 -2.77
C THR A 34 24.10 31.37 -1.47
N ASN A 35 23.68 32.58 -1.10
CA ASN A 35 24.01 33.17 0.20
C ASN A 35 23.32 32.36 1.32
N ILE A 36 24.10 31.64 2.11
CA ILE A 36 23.76 31.34 3.51
C ILE A 36 24.70 32.24 4.34
N GLU A 37 24.17 33.29 4.95
CA GLU A 37 24.94 34.15 5.86
C GLU A 37 25.27 33.39 7.14
N TYR A 38 26.58 33.20 7.40
CA TYR A 38 27.09 32.83 8.71
C TYR A 38 27.73 34.07 9.36
N MET A 39 27.13 34.60 10.42
CA MET A 39 27.80 35.52 11.35
C MET A 39 28.62 34.72 12.39
N PRO A 40 29.90 35.05 12.64
CA PRO A 40 30.68 34.38 13.67
C PRO A 40 30.46 35.06 15.03
N ARG A 41 30.06 34.29 16.06
CA ARG A 41 30.06 34.75 17.46
C ARG A 41 31.38 34.37 18.15
N LYS A 42 32.03 35.37 18.76
CA LYS A 42 33.13 35.21 19.74
C LYS A 42 32.62 34.51 21.00
N ILE A 43 33.42 33.59 21.56
CA ILE A 43 33.20 32.89 22.83
C ILE A 43 34.31 33.26 23.82
N LEU A 44 33.93 33.63 25.06
CA LEU A 44 34.66 33.38 26.31
C LEU A 44 33.65 32.62 27.20
N GLY A 45 33.81 31.31 27.48
CA GLY A 45 34.44 30.71 28.68
C GLY A 45 33.40 30.53 29.82
N SER A 46 33.15 29.38 30.47
CA SER A 46 33.90 28.12 30.61
C SER A 46 33.04 26.96 31.19
N GLN A 47 33.14 25.78 30.53
CA GLN A 47 33.06 24.36 30.98
C GLN A 47 31.73 23.76 31.49
N PRO A 48 31.44 22.42 31.34
CA PRO A 48 32.39 21.30 31.11
C PRO A 48 31.99 20.24 30.03
N SER A 49 32.97 19.51 29.44
CA SER A 49 32.70 18.27 28.67
C SER A 49 33.93 17.36 28.44
N THR A 50 33.70 16.04 28.61
CA THR A 50 34.24 14.90 27.82
C THR A 50 33.20 13.78 27.99
N GLY A 51 32.68 13.01 27.03
CA GLY A 51 32.72 12.81 25.56
C GLY A 51 31.85 11.53 25.34
N SER A 52 31.20 11.19 24.23
CA SER A 52 31.12 11.68 22.86
C SER A 52 29.98 10.94 22.13
N SER A 53 29.15 11.63 21.33
CA SER A 53 28.75 11.22 19.96
C SER A 53 27.71 12.18 19.35
N THR A 54 28.14 12.90 18.29
CA THR A 54 27.39 13.46 17.14
C THR A 54 26.17 14.38 17.33
N PRO A 55 26.21 15.63 16.82
CA PRO A 55 25.01 16.44 16.54
C PRO A 55 24.84 16.82 15.05
N ALA A 56 23.58 16.83 14.59
CA ALA A 56 23.13 17.40 13.31
C ALA A 56 22.17 18.59 13.59
N SER A 57 22.36 19.72 12.91
CA SER A 57 21.57 20.97 13.02
C SER A 57 20.61 21.12 11.83
N ILE A 58 19.29 21.20 12.02
CA ILE A 58 18.41 22.37 12.31
C ILE A 58 18.19 23.31 11.10
N THR A 59 16.95 23.27 10.57
CA THR A 59 16.27 24.24 9.68
C THR A 59 15.06 24.88 10.41
N PRO A 60 14.62 26.11 10.05
CA PRO A 60 13.55 26.82 10.75
C PRO A 60 12.16 26.38 10.25
N SER A 61 11.30 25.93 11.17
CA SER A 61 9.92 25.51 10.91
C SER A 61 8.95 26.35 11.74
N VAL A 62 8.19 27.25 11.11
CA VAL A 62 7.03 27.89 11.73
C VAL A 62 5.90 27.89 10.71
N PHE A 63 4.76 27.32 11.14
CA PHE A 63 3.51 27.05 10.43
C PHE A 63 3.54 26.00 9.31
N LEU A 64 3.37 24.74 9.70
CA LEU A 64 2.70 23.67 8.95
C LEU A 64 2.27 22.60 9.97
N GLN A 65 1.09 22.79 10.58
CA GLN A 65 0.31 21.66 11.08
C GLN A 65 -0.15 20.84 9.88
N PRO A 66 -0.17 19.50 9.95
CA PRO A 66 -0.70 18.68 8.87
C PRO A 66 -2.19 18.94 8.69
N LEU A 67 -2.61 19.26 7.47
CA LEU A 67 -4.01 19.28 7.00
C LEU A 67 -4.72 17.92 7.13
N SER A 68 -4.06 16.89 7.68
CA SER A 68 -4.59 15.55 7.93
C SER A 68 -5.58 15.50 9.10
N ASP A 69 -5.43 16.38 10.10
CA ASP A 69 -6.30 16.37 11.29
C ASP A 69 -7.53 17.28 11.14
N ALA A 70 -7.65 18.00 10.02
CA ALA A 70 -8.77 18.90 9.73
C ALA A 70 -9.80 18.31 8.74
N LEU A 71 -9.60 17.07 8.29
CA LEU A 71 -10.43 16.41 7.27
C LEU A 71 -11.19 15.17 7.76
N GLU A 72 -11.05 14.76 9.02
CA GLU A 72 -11.92 13.76 9.65
C GLU A 72 -13.22 14.42 10.14
N GLY A 73 -13.98 14.97 9.20
CA GLY A 73 -15.34 15.43 9.45
C GLY A 73 -16.29 14.24 9.53
N LEU A 74 -16.77 13.92 10.73
CA LEU A 74 -17.96 13.10 10.91
C LEU A 74 -19.16 13.77 10.22
N ASP A 75 -20.03 12.97 9.60
CA ASP A 75 -21.27 13.42 8.95
C ASP A 75 -22.10 14.30 9.92
N PRO A 76 -22.57 15.50 9.49
CA PRO A 76 -23.35 16.43 10.31
C PRO A 76 -24.60 15.82 10.98
N LEU A 77 -25.12 14.68 10.52
CA LEU A 77 -26.20 13.97 11.20
C LEU A 77 -25.73 13.17 12.43
N THR A 78 -24.49 12.68 12.40
CA THR A 78 -23.85 11.93 13.51
C THR A 78 -23.47 12.88 14.66
N GLN A 79 -23.15 14.12 14.32
CA GLN A 79 -22.80 15.16 15.29
C GLN A 79 -24.01 15.62 16.12
N PHE A 80 -25.22 15.57 15.56
CA PHE A 80 -26.47 15.83 16.28
C PHE A 80 -26.85 14.69 17.24
N ALA A 81 -26.57 13.42 16.89
CA ALA A 81 -26.87 12.27 17.74
C ALA A 81 -25.96 12.16 18.99
N ILE A 82 -24.73 12.69 18.91
CA ILE A 82 -23.76 12.66 20.02
C ILE A 82 -24.02 13.77 21.06
N GLN A 83 -24.66 14.87 20.64
CA GLN A 83 -24.92 16.04 21.51
C GLN A 83 -26.06 15.85 22.53
N GLU A 84 -26.85 14.77 22.45
CA GLU A 84 -27.92 14.49 23.42
C GLU A 84 -27.50 13.66 24.64
N THR A 85 -26.20 13.38 24.83
CA THR A 85 -25.71 12.60 25.98
C THR A 85 -25.02 13.46 27.03
N ASP A 86 -25.41 13.28 28.29
CA ASP A 86 -24.97 14.05 29.45
C ASP A 86 -23.44 14.02 29.62
N PRO A 87 -22.76 15.17 29.81
CA PRO A 87 -21.30 15.28 29.97
C PRO A 87 -20.67 14.38 31.04
N LEU A 88 -21.43 13.86 32.02
CA LEU A 88 -20.91 12.86 32.97
C LEU A 88 -20.67 11.47 32.35
N SER A 89 -21.39 11.13 31.28
CA SER A 89 -21.26 9.83 30.60
C SER A 89 -20.06 9.77 29.65
N GLN A 90 -19.66 10.92 29.07
CA GLN A 90 -18.45 11.04 28.25
C GLN A 90 -17.16 10.86 29.07
N ILE A 91 -17.11 11.42 30.28
CA ILE A 91 -15.96 11.28 31.19
C ILE A 91 -15.77 9.81 31.63
N ALA A 92 -16.87 9.06 31.79
CA ALA A 92 -16.84 7.63 32.11
C ALA A 92 -16.41 6.74 30.92
N SER A 93 -16.60 7.19 29.68
CA SER A 93 -16.14 6.49 28.48
C SER A 93 -14.68 6.78 28.14
N GLU A 94 -14.18 7.99 28.40
CA GLU A 94 -12.78 8.36 28.19
C GLU A 94 -11.84 7.71 29.22
N MET A 95 -12.27 7.60 30.49
CA MET A 95 -11.53 6.84 31.51
C MET A 95 -11.41 5.34 31.19
N LYS A 96 -12.35 4.76 30.44
CA LYS A 96 -12.28 3.35 29.99
C LYS A 96 -11.27 3.13 28.86
N TYR A 97 -10.97 4.15 28.06
CA TYR A 97 -10.02 4.05 26.93
C TYR A 97 -8.57 4.22 27.37
N ASP A 98 -8.28 5.08 28.35
CA ASP A 98 -6.90 5.28 28.85
C ASP A 98 -6.43 4.15 29.78
N THR A 99 -7.33 3.57 30.58
CA THR A 99 -7.00 2.43 31.45
C THR A 99 -6.57 1.18 30.65
N PHE A 100 -7.12 0.99 29.44
CA PHE A 100 -6.74 -0.11 28.54
C PHE A 100 -5.40 0.11 27.81
N LYS A 101 -4.93 1.36 27.61
CA LYS A 101 -3.63 1.64 26.96
C LYS A 101 -2.46 1.57 27.94
N GLU A 102 -2.66 1.94 29.19
CA GLU A 102 -1.59 1.86 30.22
C GLU A 102 -1.26 0.42 30.62
N GLU A 103 -2.25 -0.49 30.69
CA GLU A 103 -1.99 -1.92 30.96
C GLU A 103 -1.30 -2.64 29.78
N VAL A 104 -1.57 -2.21 28.53
CA VAL A 104 -0.94 -2.78 27.33
C VAL A 104 0.51 -2.29 27.15
N SER A 105 0.82 -1.07 27.56
CA SER A 105 2.18 -0.51 27.47
C SER A 105 3.11 -0.95 28.60
N MET A 106 2.60 -1.17 29.81
CA MET A 106 3.37 -1.70 30.95
C MET A 106 3.67 -3.21 30.85
N SER A 107 2.83 -4.00 30.16
CA SER A 107 3.04 -5.46 30.04
C SER A 107 4.06 -5.89 28.98
N ARG A 108 4.57 -4.98 28.13
CA ARG A 108 5.59 -5.28 27.12
C ARG A 108 7.01 -5.44 27.68
N ASN A 109 7.31 -4.90 28.86
CA ASN A 109 8.67 -4.90 29.41
C ASN A 109 8.94 -5.92 30.53
N GLN A 110 7.98 -6.79 30.91
CA GLN A 110 8.17 -7.81 31.94
C GLN A 110 7.66 -9.23 31.59
N ARG A 111 7.62 -9.60 30.30
CA ARG A 111 7.28 -10.98 29.87
C ARG A 111 8.47 -11.66 29.19
N LYS A 112 9.42 -12.18 29.98
CA LYS A 112 10.47 -13.09 29.48
C LYS A 112 10.33 -14.55 29.91
N HIS A 113 9.29 -14.93 30.66
CA HIS A 113 9.05 -16.34 31.04
C HIS A 113 7.56 -16.73 31.11
N LYS A 114 6.79 -16.55 30.02
CA LYS A 114 5.57 -17.33 29.78
C LYS A 114 5.74 -18.06 28.45
N VAL A 115 5.65 -19.39 28.48
CA VAL A 115 5.68 -20.26 27.29
C VAL A 115 4.63 -19.74 26.31
N ILE A 116 5.07 -19.28 25.14
CA ILE A 116 4.17 -18.83 24.08
C ILE A 116 3.49 -20.09 23.54
N ILE A 117 2.24 -20.28 23.94
CA ILE A 117 1.36 -21.30 23.40
C ILE A 117 0.95 -20.82 22.01
N ASP A 118 1.30 -21.58 20.97
CA ASP A 118 1.07 -21.29 19.55
C ASP A 118 -0.40 -21.57 19.16
N ILE A 119 -1.34 -20.95 19.89
CA ILE A 119 -2.78 -21.06 19.67
C ILE A 119 -3.31 -19.74 19.12
N GLU A 120 -4.16 -19.83 18.10
CA GLU A 120 -4.83 -18.68 17.49
C GLU A 120 -5.60 -17.88 18.55
N PRO A 121 -5.51 -16.53 18.57
CA PRO A 121 -6.25 -15.71 19.52
C PRO A 121 -7.76 -15.95 19.44
N TRP A 122 -8.40 -16.11 20.61
CA TRP A 122 -9.84 -16.38 20.71
C TRP A 122 -10.70 -15.29 20.06
N SER A 123 -10.24 -14.04 20.05
CA SER A 123 -10.92 -12.91 19.39
C SER A 123 -11.11 -13.12 17.88
N SER A 124 -10.10 -13.65 17.19
CA SER A 124 -10.17 -13.96 15.75
C SER A 124 -11.22 -15.04 15.49
N ARG A 125 -11.21 -16.10 16.31
CA ARG A 125 -12.19 -17.20 16.24
C ARG A 125 -13.61 -16.74 16.51
N LYS A 126 -13.80 -15.90 17.52
CA LYS A 126 -15.08 -15.27 17.83
C LYS A 126 -15.67 -14.55 16.61
N ASN A 127 -14.86 -13.72 15.95
CA ASN A 127 -15.32 -12.97 14.78
C ASN A 127 -15.71 -13.90 13.62
N ALA A 128 -14.94 -14.97 13.39
CA ALA A 128 -15.25 -15.98 12.38
C ALA A 128 -16.52 -16.78 12.70
N ILE A 129 -16.78 -17.09 13.98
CA ILE A 129 -18.00 -17.78 14.41
C ILE A 129 -19.21 -16.88 14.20
N LEU A 130 -19.15 -15.62 14.64
CA LEU A 130 -20.26 -14.67 14.53
C LEU A 130 -20.64 -14.34 13.08
N SER A 131 -19.67 -14.32 12.16
CA SER A 131 -19.94 -14.10 10.73
C SER A 131 -20.50 -15.32 10.02
N LYS A 132 -20.07 -16.54 10.40
CA LYS A 132 -20.48 -17.80 9.75
C LYS A 132 -21.83 -18.33 10.24
N PHE A 133 -22.09 -18.26 11.55
CA PHE A 133 -23.26 -18.88 12.17
C PHE A 133 -24.36 -17.85 12.44
N THR A 134 -24.98 -17.38 11.36
CA THR A 134 -26.12 -16.46 11.38
C THR A 134 -27.44 -17.19 11.15
N THR A 135 -28.55 -16.57 11.54
CA THR A 135 -29.90 -17.13 11.37
C THR A 135 -30.95 -16.05 11.07
N SER A 136 -31.94 -16.42 10.25
CA SER A 136 -33.16 -15.65 10.02
C SER A 136 -34.35 -16.16 10.84
N GLU A 137 -34.17 -17.24 11.61
CA GLU A 137 -35.19 -17.80 12.49
C GLU A 137 -35.38 -16.95 13.75
N LYS A 138 -36.60 -16.94 14.28
CA LYS A 138 -36.94 -16.25 15.52
C LYS A 138 -36.26 -16.94 16.70
N LEU A 139 -35.42 -16.21 17.42
CA LEU A 139 -34.70 -16.65 18.60
C LEU A 139 -35.52 -16.37 19.85
N THR A 140 -35.43 -17.22 20.86
CA THR A 140 -36.12 -16.98 22.13
C THR A 140 -35.16 -16.79 23.29
N ILE A 141 -35.51 -15.87 24.20
CA ILE A 141 -34.83 -15.69 25.49
C ILE A 141 -35.89 -15.82 26.58
N ILE A 142 -35.72 -16.79 27.47
CA ILE A 142 -36.53 -16.92 28.67
C ILE A 142 -35.86 -16.07 29.76
N SER A 143 -36.40 -14.88 30.04
CA SER A 143 -35.94 -14.08 31.18
C SER A 143 -37.09 -13.62 32.05
N SER A 144 -36.96 -13.90 33.35
CA SER A 144 -37.92 -13.56 34.39
C SER A 144 -37.73 -12.14 34.97
N PHE A 145 -36.69 -11.39 34.56
CA PHE A 145 -36.40 -10.05 35.12
C PHE A 145 -36.83 -8.90 34.20
N LEU A 146 -37.45 -9.19 33.07
CA LEU A 146 -37.55 -8.25 31.96
C LEU A 146 -38.96 -7.68 31.73
N SER A 147 -39.81 -7.68 32.74
CA SER A 147 -41.10 -7.01 32.71
C SER A 147 -41.07 -5.79 33.63
N ASP A 148 -40.61 -4.65 33.12
CA ASP A 148 -40.90 -3.33 33.71
C ASP A 148 -40.84 -2.20 32.66
N GLY A 149 -41.19 -2.51 31.41
CA GLY A 149 -41.12 -1.58 30.28
C GLY A 149 -42.39 -0.79 29.97
N GLU A 150 -43.51 -1.04 30.66
CA GLU A 150 -44.76 -0.29 30.45
C GLU A 150 -45.24 0.33 31.76
N GLY A 151 -45.42 1.65 31.72
CA GLY A 151 -45.31 2.51 32.88
C GLY A 151 -46.41 2.37 33.92
N VAL A 152 -45.99 2.37 35.19
CA VAL A 152 -46.84 2.73 36.33
C VAL A 152 -46.08 3.74 37.18
N VAL A 153 -46.52 4.99 37.09
CA VAL A 153 -46.11 6.10 37.95
C VAL A 153 -46.54 5.77 39.39
N LEU A 154 -45.59 5.56 40.31
CA LEU A 154 -45.89 5.47 41.73
C LEU A 154 -45.05 6.45 42.55
N LYS A 155 -45.79 7.36 43.19
CA LYS A 155 -45.31 8.44 44.04
C LYS A 155 -44.71 7.90 45.34
N THR A 156 -43.61 8.54 45.74
CA THR A 156 -42.87 8.39 46.98
C THR A 156 -43.75 8.59 48.23
N GLN A 157 -43.84 7.62 49.14
CA GLN A 157 -44.17 7.85 50.56
C GLN A 157 -43.41 6.89 51.49
N ASN A 158 -42.96 7.41 52.64
CA ASN A 158 -42.05 6.81 53.62
C ASN A 158 -42.82 6.30 54.85
N THR A 159 -42.70 5.01 55.24
CA THR A 159 -42.79 4.56 56.65
C THR A 159 -42.15 3.17 56.88
N ALA A 160 -41.70 2.91 58.12
CA ALA A 160 -40.84 1.77 58.47
C ALA A 160 -41.53 0.40 58.57
N VAL A 161 -42.88 0.35 58.58
CA VAL A 161 -43.65 -0.91 58.62
C VAL A 161 -43.71 -1.56 57.22
N ASP A 162 -43.60 -0.76 56.16
CA ASP A 162 -43.57 -1.24 54.77
C ASP A 162 -42.28 -1.97 54.41
N LYS A 163 -41.17 -1.81 55.15
CA LYS A 163 -39.91 -2.51 54.81
C LYS A 163 -39.96 -4.02 55.02
N VAL A 164 -40.81 -4.49 55.91
CA VAL A 164 -41.00 -5.93 56.16
C VAL A 164 -42.04 -6.49 55.19
N GLN A 165 -43.11 -5.74 54.93
CA GLN A 165 -44.13 -6.10 53.96
C GLN A 165 -43.62 -6.05 52.52
N HIS A 166 -42.80 -5.06 52.16
CA HIS A 166 -42.09 -4.96 50.88
C HIS A 166 -40.96 -6.00 50.72
N ARG A 167 -40.45 -6.59 51.80
CA ARG A 167 -39.53 -7.75 51.73
C ARG A 167 -40.28 -9.08 51.55
N LEU A 168 -41.49 -9.19 52.09
CA LEU A 168 -42.39 -10.33 51.91
C LEU A 168 -43.09 -10.30 50.55
N GLU A 169 -43.57 -9.14 50.10
CA GLU A 169 -44.12 -8.92 48.75
C GLU A 169 -43.04 -9.03 47.67
N GLN A 170 -41.78 -8.66 47.96
CA GLN A 170 -40.66 -9.01 47.07
C GLN A 170 -40.39 -10.51 47.03
N LEU A 171 -40.62 -11.27 48.10
CA LEU A 171 -40.46 -12.73 48.09
C LEU A 171 -41.61 -13.42 47.33
N ASP A 172 -42.85 -12.95 47.48
CA ASP A 172 -44.01 -13.50 46.76
C ASP A 172 -44.03 -13.14 45.27
N TYR A 173 -43.44 -12.01 44.85
CA TYR A 173 -43.30 -11.67 43.41
C TYR A 173 -42.26 -12.53 42.66
N PHE A 174 -41.41 -13.29 43.37
CA PHE A 174 -40.34 -14.08 42.73
C PHE A 174 -40.76 -15.50 42.33
N ASP A 175 -41.85 -16.05 42.86
CA ASP A 175 -42.22 -17.47 42.64
C ASP A 175 -43.25 -17.69 41.51
N GLU A 176 -43.95 -16.66 41.02
CA GLU A 176 -44.97 -16.81 39.95
C GLU A 176 -44.84 -15.81 38.78
N GLY A 177 -43.61 -15.55 38.31
CA GLY A 177 -43.41 -14.80 37.07
C GLY A 177 -43.67 -15.65 35.82
N SER A 178 -44.75 -15.38 35.09
CA SER A 178 -45.09 -16.07 33.82
C SER A 178 -43.90 -16.05 32.85
N GLN A 179 -43.35 -17.23 32.54
CA GLN A 179 -42.26 -17.41 31.57
C GLN A 179 -42.80 -17.08 30.16
N ARG A 180 -42.65 -15.83 29.71
CA ARG A 180 -42.99 -15.45 28.32
C ARG A 180 -41.78 -15.70 27.42
N LYS A 181 -41.92 -16.62 26.48
CA LYS A 181 -40.99 -16.75 25.34
C LYS A 181 -41.20 -15.55 24.41
N LEU A 182 -40.18 -14.71 24.27
CA LEU A 182 -40.17 -13.60 23.30
C LEU A 182 -39.51 -14.07 22.01
N ASP A 183 -40.19 -13.88 20.88
CA ASP A 183 -39.62 -14.12 19.54
C ASP A 183 -38.80 -12.91 19.11
N LEU A 184 -37.48 -13.06 18.93
CA LEU A 184 -36.54 -12.01 18.59
C LEU A 184 -35.83 -12.30 17.26
N SER A 185 -35.51 -11.26 16.50
CA SER A 185 -34.55 -11.35 15.38
C SER A 185 -33.11 -11.50 15.89
N GLN A 186 -32.16 -11.86 15.00
CA GLN A 186 -30.74 -11.97 15.37
C GLN A 186 -30.18 -10.67 15.95
N ALA A 187 -30.49 -9.52 15.34
CA ALA A 187 -30.00 -8.22 15.80
C ALA A 187 -30.60 -7.84 17.17
N GLU A 188 -31.90 -8.07 17.36
CA GLU A 188 -32.57 -7.83 18.65
C GLU A 188 -32.06 -8.78 19.74
N TYR A 189 -31.75 -10.03 19.40
CA TYR A 189 -31.14 -10.98 20.32
C TYR A 189 -29.76 -10.49 20.78
N VAL A 190 -28.89 -10.09 19.85
CA VAL A 190 -27.56 -9.54 20.19
C VAL A 190 -27.69 -8.28 21.05
N GLY A 191 -28.54 -7.34 20.66
CA GLY A 191 -28.82 -6.14 21.46
C GLY A 191 -29.35 -6.48 22.86
N ARG A 192 -30.14 -7.55 22.99
CA ARG A 192 -30.65 -8.00 24.30
C ARG A 192 -29.57 -8.61 25.18
N ILE A 193 -28.63 -9.37 24.61
CA ILE A 193 -27.47 -9.89 25.32
C ILE A 193 -26.55 -8.73 25.77
N GLU A 194 -26.35 -7.72 24.93
CA GLU A 194 -25.60 -6.52 25.32
C GLU A 194 -26.26 -5.75 26.47
N GLN A 195 -27.60 -5.62 26.46
CA GLN A 195 -28.34 -5.03 27.59
C GLN A 195 -28.15 -5.83 28.88
N LEU A 196 -28.18 -7.17 28.82
CA LEU A 196 -27.90 -8.01 30.00
C LEU A 196 -26.47 -7.82 30.51
N ASN A 197 -25.50 -7.62 29.62
CA ASN A 197 -24.13 -7.30 30.00
C ASN A 197 -24.03 -5.93 30.70
N GLN A 198 -24.72 -4.91 30.16
CA GLN A 198 -24.79 -3.58 30.79
C GLN A 198 -25.48 -3.63 32.16
N GLU A 199 -26.56 -4.39 32.30
CA GLU A 199 -27.25 -4.59 33.58
C GLU A 199 -26.36 -5.33 34.59
N LEU A 200 -25.61 -6.34 34.15
CA LEU A 200 -24.64 -7.04 35.01
C LEU A 200 -23.61 -6.07 35.59
N VAL A 201 -23.00 -5.23 34.75
CA VAL A 201 -21.98 -4.26 35.19
C VAL A 201 -22.59 -3.18 36.08
N SER A 202 -23.77 -2.66 35.71
CA SER A 202 -24.49 -1.66 36.50
C SER A 202 -24.86 -2.18 37.90
N THR A 203 -25.46 -3.37 37.98
CA THR A 203 -25.83 -4.01 39.26
C THR A 203 -24.61 -4.38 40.10
N TRP A 204 -23.48 -4.74 39.47
CA TRP A 204 -22.21 -4.96 40.15
C TRP A 204 -21.68 -3.68 40.80
N ASN A 205 -21.73 -2.55 40.07
CA ASN A 205 -21.31 -1.23 40.54
C ASN A 205 -22.24 -0.69 41.64
N SER A 206 -23.54 -0.97 41.58
CA SER A 206 -24.51 -0.67 42.65
C SER A 206 -24.43 -1.61 43.87
N GLU A 207 -23.37 -2.42 43.97
CA GLU A 207 -23.15 -3.41 45.02
C GLU A 207 -24.23 -4.50 45.18
N GLN A 208 -25.11 -4.68 44.19
CA GLN A 208 -26.18 -5.69 44.21
C GLN A 208 -25.68 -7.07 43.73
N ARG A 209 -24.78 -7.67 44.50
CA ARG A 209 -24.00 -8.87 44.10
C ARG A 209 -24.84 -10.12 43.89
N VAL A 210 -25.92 -10.27 44.66
CA VAL A 210 -26.87 -11.39 44.49
C VAL A 210 -27.62 -11.23 43.17
N LYS A 211 -28.00 -10.00 42.80
CA LYS A 211 -28.65 -9.70 41.51
C LYS A 211 -27.69 -9.97 40.35
N ALA A 212 -26.43 -9.53 40.45
CA ALA A 212 -25.40 -9.83 39.46
C ALA A 212 -25.17 -11.35 39.27
N LEU A 213 -25.12 -12.12 40.38
CA LEU A 213 -25.02 -13.59 40.30
C LEU A 213 -26.26 -14.21 39.63
N LYS A 214 -27.47 -13.71 39.93
CA LYS A 214 -28.70 -14.18 39.26
C LYS A 214 -28.67 -13.92 37.75
N ILE A 215 -28.19 -12.75 37.31
CA ILE A 215 -28.01 -12.43 35.87
C ILE A 215 -27.03 -13.41 35.21
N ALA A 216 -25.89 -13.69 35.85
CA ALA A 216 -24.92 -14.66 35.34
C ALA A 216 -25.51 -16.09 35.22
N ILE A 217 -26.28 -16.53 36.22
CA ILE A 217 -26.99 -17.83 36.19
C ILE A 217 -27.98 -17.88 35.02
N GLN A 218 -28.71 -16.80 34.78
CA GLN A 218 -29.66 -16.74 33.66
C GLN A 218 -28.97 -16.77 32.30
N CYS A 219 -27.87 -16.04 32.14
CA CYS A 219 -27.06 -16.11 30.93
C CYS A 219 -26.59 -17.54 30.68
N ALA A 220 -26.06 -18.23 31.71
CA ALA A 220 -25.64 -19.62 31.59
C ALA A 220 -26.80 -20.60 31.32
N LYS A 221 -28.02 -20.31 31.79
CA LYS A 221 -29.22 -21.11 31.53
C LYS A 221 -29.64 -21.08 30.06
N VAL A 222 -29.44 -19.95 29.38
CA VAL A 222 -29.68 -19.82 27.93
C VAL A 222 -28.81 -20.77 27.09
N LEU A 223 -27.65 -21.19 27.60
CA LEU A 223 -26.78 -22.17 26.93
C LEU A 223 -27.28 -23.62 27.01
N ALA A 224 -28.17 -23.92 27.96
CA ALA A 224 -28.81 -25.23 28.06
C ALA A 224 -29.86 -25.43 26.96
N ASP A 225 -30.40 -24.33 26.44
CA ASP A 225 -31.38 -24.33 25.37
C ASP A 225 -30.68 -24.50 24.01
N SER A 226 -31.18 -25.44 23.20
CA SER A 226 -30.71 -25.67 21.82
C SER A 226 -31.75 -25.26 20.77
N ASP A 227 -32.73 -24.42 21.15
CA ASP A 227 -33.63 -23.75 20.22
C ASP A 227 -32.78 -22.96 19.18
N VAL A 228 -33.04 -23.24 17.90
CA VAL A 228 -32.27 -22.78 16.72
C VAL A 228 -30.80 -23.25 16.73
N LEU A 229 -30.56 -24.49 16.28
CA LEU A 229 -29.23 -25.13 16.28
C LEU A 229 -28.19 -24.33 15.48
N ARG A 230 -28.58 -23.72 14.35
CA ARG A 230 -27.67 -23.00 13.43
C ARG A 230 -26.96 -21.82 14.10
N PHE A 231 -27.62 -21.18 15.07
CA PHE A 231 -27.12 -20.01 15.78
C PHE A 231 -26.41 -20.37 17.10
N TYR A 232 -26.43 -21.65 17.51
CA TYR A 232 -25.85 -22.08 18.78
C TYR A 232 -24.38 -21.68 18.97
N PRO A 233 -23.48 -21.80 17.97
CA PRO A 233 -22.09 -21.36 18.11
C PRO A 233 -21.97 -19.86 18.42
N SER A 234 -22.75 -19.02 17.73
CA SER A 234 -22.79 -17.57 17.96
C SER A 234 -23.35 -17.22 19.33
N LYS A 235 -24.45 -17.89 19.73
CA LYS A 235 -25.04 -17.78 21.06
C LYS A 235 -24.03 -18.11 22.16
N PHE A 236 -23.27 -19.18 21.99
CA PHE A 236 -22.23 -19.59 22.93
C PHE A 236 -21.21 -18.47 23.15
N VAL A 237 -20.63 -17.94 22.07
CA VAL A 237 -19.58 -16.93 22.18
C VAL A 237 -20.08 -15.67 22.91
N LEU A 238 -21.26 -15.16 22.54
CA LEU A 238 -21.86 -13.96 23.14
C LEU A 238 -22.11 -14.12 24.66
N ILE A 239 -22.65 -15.27 25.07
CA ILE A 239 -22.94 -15.51 26.49
C ILE A 239 -21.66 -15.74 27.29
N THR A 240 -20.69 -16.47 26.74
CA THR A 240 -19.43 -16.73 27.47
C THR A 240 -18.63 -15.46 27.74
N ASP A 241 -18.77 -14.42 26.92
CA ASP A 241 -18.17 -13.10 27.21
C ASP A 241 -18.75 -12.46 28.48
N ILE A 242 -20.07 -12.55 28.68
CA ILE A 242 -20.73 -12.06 29.89
C ILE A 242 -20.24 -12.84 31.12
N LEU A 243 -20.11 -14.16 30.98
CA LEU A 243 -19.61 -15.01 32.05
C LEU A 243 -18.15 -14.68 32.40
N ASP A 244 -17.30 -14.43 31.40
CA ASP A 244 -15.92 -14.01 31.61
C ASP A 244 -15.82 -12.66 32.32
N ILE A 245 -16.67 -11.69 31.95
CA ILE A 245 -16.79 -10.40 32.65
C ILE A 245 -17.18 -10.63 34.11
N PHE A 246 -18.20 -11.45 34.36
CA PHE A 246 -18.61 -11.81 35.72
C PHE A 246 -17.45 -12.44 36.52
N GLY A 247 -16.75 -13.40 35.93
CA GLY A 247 -15.58 -14.06 36.55
C GLY A 247 -14.47 -13.07 36.89
N HIS A 248 -14.15 -12.16 35.97
CA HIS A 248 -13.16 -11.10 36.17
C HIS A 248 -13.56 -10.15 37.30
N LEU A 249 -14.82 -9.71 37.31
CA LEU A 249 -15.37 -8.84 38.34
C LEU A 249 -15.27 -9.48 39.74
N VAL A 250 -15.60 -10.78 39.87
CA VAL A 250 -15.45 -11.53 41.13
C VAL A 250 -13.98 -11.61 41.54
N TYR A 251 -13.08 -11.93 40.61
CA TYR A 251 -11.64 -12.02 40.86
C TYR A 251 -11.03 -10.70 41.35
N GLU A 252 -11.30 -9.60 40.64
CA GLU A 252 -10.80 -8.26 41.00
C GLU A 252 -11.32 -7.80 42.36
N ARG A 253 -12.56 -8.16 42.70
CA ARG A 253 -13.09 -7.87 44.03
C ARG A 253 -12.37 -8.65 45.13
N LEU A 254 -12.11 -9.94 44.93
CA LEU A 254 -11.38 -10.74 45.90
C LEU A 254 -9.97 -10.19 46.10
N ARG A 255 -9.33 -9.73 45.03
CA ARG A 255 -8.02 -9.08 45.04
C ARG A 255 -8.02 -7.74 45.78
N THR A 256 -9.04 -6.91 45.55
CA THR A 256 -9.16 -5.57 46.16
C THR A 256 -9.53 -5.65 47.65
N LYS A 257 -10.33 -6.64 48.05
CA LYS A 257 -10.76 -6.84 49.45
C LYS A 257 -9.76 -7.63 50.29
N ALA A 258 -8.65 -8.09 49.71
CA ALA A 258 -7.60 -8.76 50.46
C ALA A 258 -6.73 -7.70 51.16
N ASP A 259 -6.81 -7.65 52.50
CA ASP A 259 -5.97 -6.80 53.33
C ASP A 259 -4.53 -7.33 53.37
N TYR A 260 -3.78 -7.11 52.29
CA TYR A 260 -2.38 -7.54 52.18
C TYR A 260 -1.41 -6.45 52.64
N TYR A 261 -0.58 -6.78 53.62
CA TYR A 261 0.46 -5.90 54.13
C TYR A 261 1.80 -6.28 53.50
N LYS A 262 2.39 -5.40 52.69
CA LYS A 262 3.74 -5.63 52.14
C LYS A 262 4.76 -5.79 53.29
N PRO A 263 5.74 -6.70 53.19
CA PRO A 263 6.80 -6.84 54.18
C PRO A 263 7.46 -5.49 54.48
N GLY A 264 7.30 -4.98 55.71
CA GLY A 264 7.82 -3.68 56.15
C GLY A 264 6.86 -2.48 56.08
N SER A 265 5.62 -2.64 55.60
CA SER A 265 4.60 -1.58 55.56
C SER A 265 3.39 -1.91 56.45
N LYS A 266 2.87 -0.92 57.17
CA LYS A 266 1.61 -1.01 57.95
C LYS A 266 0.36 -0.62 57.15
N ILE A 267 0.52 -0.26 55.88
CA ILE A 267 -0.58 0.18 55.01
C ILE A 267 -1.05 -1.03 54.18
N PRO A 268 -2.35 -1.38 54.21
CA PRO A 268 -2.90 -2.43 53.37
C PRO A 268 -2.84 -2.01 51.90
N THR A 269 -2.37 -2.91 51.05
CA THR A 269 -2.26 -2.72 49.59
C THR A 269 -2.93 -3.90 48.89
N THR A 270 -3.37 -3.71 47.66
CA THR A 270 -3.94 -4.81 46.85
C THR A 270 -2.92 -5.93 46.64
N LEU A 271 -3.40 -7.16 46.50
CA LEU A 271 -2.52 -8.31 46.25
C LEU A 271 -1.72 -8.13 44.93
N PRO A 272 -0.42 -8.51 44.91
CA PRO A 272 0.40 -8.55 43.69
C PRO A 272 -0.24 -9.44 42.60
N GLU A 273 0.11 -9.25 41.33
CA GLU A 273 -0.47 -10.05 40.22
C GLU A 273 -0.10 -11.54 40.27
N ASP A 274 1.13 -11.86 40.71
CA ASP A 274 1.64 -13.23 40.86
C ASP A 274 1.70 -13.64 42.35
N PHE A 275 0.57 -13.56 43.06
CA PHE A 275 0.50 -13.94 44.47
C PHE A 275 0.45 -15.46 44.66
N THR A 276 1.00 -15.96 45.78
CA THR A 276 0.82 -17.35 46.22
C THR A 276 -0.31 -17.45 47.26
N PRO A 277 -1.02 -18.59 47.36
CA PRO A 277 -2.10 -18.79 48.32
C PRO A 277 -1.69 -18.57 49.78
N ASP A 278 -0.40 -18.74 50.10
CA ASP A 278 0.14 -18.54 51.45
C ASP A 278 0.10 -17.08 51.90
N ILE A 279 0.14 -16.15 50.94
CA ILE A 279 0.17 -14.70 51.19
C ILE A 279 -1.26 -14.12 51.29
N VAL A 280 -2.28 -14.91 50.93
CA VAL A 280 -3.68 -14.48 50.91
C VAL A 280 -4.27 -14.51 52.33
N PRO A 281 -4.86 -13.39 52.82
CA PRO A 281 -5.52 -13.35 54.13
C PRO A 281 -6.69 -14.34 54.26
N GLU A 282 -6.90 -14.90 55.47
CA GLU A 282 -7.96 -15.89 55.70
C GLU A 282 -9.37 -15.31 55.46
N SER A 283 -9.57 -14.00 55.68
CA SER A 283 -10.83 -13.31 55.35
C SER A 283 -11.16 -13.35 53.85
N ALA A 284 -10.15 -13.22 52.98
CA ALA A 284 -10.30 -13.30 51.54
C ALA A 284 -10.50 -14.76 51.08
N LYS A 285 -9.81 -15.73 51.72
CA LYS A 285 -10.03 -17.17 51.49
C LYS A 285 -11.45 -17.59 51.84
N GLU A 286 -11.97 -17.15 52.98
CA GLU A 286 -13.32 -17.44 53.42
C GLU A 286 -14.36 -16.79 52.48
N THR A 287 -14.13 -15.56 52.04
CA THR A 287 -14.99 -14.90 51.04
C THR A 287 -14.98 -15.65 49.70
N CYS A 288 -13.82 -16.20 49.30
CA CYS A 288 -13.69 -17.02 48.10
C CYS A 288 -14.45 -18.36 48.24
N ARG A 289 -14.29 -19.09 49.35
CA ARG A 289 -15.06 -20.31 49.66
C ARG A 289 -16.57 -20.06 49.61
N ASN A 290 -17.01 -18.93 50.17
CA ASN A 290 -18.42 -18.54 50.14
C ASN A 290 -18.98 -18.35 48.73
N TRP A 291 -18.17 -17.88 47.76
CA TRP A 291 -18.58 -17.84 46.36
C TRP A 291 -18.75 -19.25 45.78
N PHE A 292 -17.79 -20.15 46.02
CA PHE A 292 -17.89 -21.53 45.57
C PHE A 292 -19.08 -22.28 46.20
N TYR A 293 -19.36 -22.10 47.49
CA TYR A 293 -20.53 -22.70 48.13
C TYR A 293 -21.85 -22.19 47.54
N LYS A 294 -21.95 -20.89 47.25
CA LYS A 294 -23.13 -20.31 46.58
C LYS A 294 -23.32 -20.88 45.17
N ILE A 295 -22.24 -21.08 44.42
CA ILE A 295 -22.32 -21.68 43.09
C ILE A 295 -22.66 -23.17 43.17
N ALA A 296 -22.07 -23.92 44.11
CA ALA A 296 -22.37 -25.32 44.35
C ALA A 296 -23.85 -25.56 44.73
N SER A 297 -24.49 -24.58 45.37
CA SER A 297 -25.92 -24.61 45.74
C SER A 297 -26.90 -24.45 44.56
N ILE A 298 -26.40 -24.11 43.36
CA ILE A 298 -27.24 -24.04 42.15
C ILE A 298 -27.71 -25.45 41.79
N ARG A 299 -29.04 -25.63 41.69
CA ARG A 299 -29.67 -26.93 41.43
C ARG A 299 -29.49 -27.44 39.99
N GLU A 300 -29.56 -26.54 39.01
CA GLU A 300 -29.43 -26.87 37.59
C GLU A 300 -27.96 -27.12 37.21
N LEU A 301 -27.68 -28.23 36.53
CA LEU A 301 -26.31 -28.67 36.21
C LEU A 301 -25.59 -27.67 35.29
N VAL A 302 -26.20 -27.27 34.17
CA VAL A 302 -25.55 -26.44 33.15
C VAL A 302 -25.17 -25.05 33.70
N PRO A 303 -26.08 -24.27 34.32
CA PRO A 303 -25.72 -22.99 34.92
C PRO A 303 -24.65 -23.11 36.00
N ARG A 304 -24.73 -24.15 36.84
CA ARG A 304 -23.73 -24.41 37.87
C ARG A 304 -22.34 -24.58 37.27
N LEU A 305 -22.21 -25.43 36.25
CA LEU A 305 -20.93 -25.70 35.60
C LEU A 305 -20.34 -24.45 34.96
N TYR A 306 -21.12 -23.71 34.17
CA TYR A 306 -20.62 -22.50 33.48
C TYR A 306 -20.20 -21.38 34.44
N VAL A 307 -20.98 -21.13 35.50
CA VAL A 307 -20.63 -20.11 36.49
C VAL A 307 -19.43 -20.54 37.32
N GLU A 308 -19.31 -21.83 37.66
CA GLU A 308 -18.13 -22.38 38.33
C GLU A 308 -16.86 -22.27 37.46
N MET A 309 -16.98 -22.59 36.17
CA MET A 309 -15.90 -22.42 35.19
C MET A 309 -15.49 -20.94 35.07
N ALA A 310 -16.45 -20.01 35.01
CA ALA A 310 -16.15 -18.58 34.88
C ALA A 310 -15.32 -18.00 36.03
N ILE A 311 -15.56 -18.47 37.26
CA ILE A 311 -14.80 -18.02 38.43
C ILE A 311 -13.57 -18.89 38.73
N LEU A 312 -13.22 -19.85 37.86
CA LEU A 312 -12.16 -20.84 38.12
C LEU A 312 -10.82 -20.20 38.48
N LYS A 313 -10.49 -19.04 37.88
CA LYS A 313 -9.28 -18.27 38.24
C LYS A 313 -9.21 -17.94 39.73
N SER A 314 -10.35 -17.75 40.39
CA SER A 314 -10.46 -17.45 41.82
C SER A 314 -10.05 -18.62 42.74
N TYR A 315 -9.84 -19.83 42.21
CA TYR A 315 -9.19 -20.90 42.98
C TYR A 315 -7.75 -20.54 43.38
N SER A 316 -7.11 -19.55 42.74
CA SER A 316 -5.74 -19.11 43.07
C SER A 316 -5.63 -18.57 44.50
N PHE A 317 -6.74 -18.05 45.04
CA PHE A 317 -6.80 -17.57 46.41
C PHE A 317 -6.80 -18.70 47.44
N LEU A 318 -7.21 -19.92 47.04
CA LEU A 318 -7.37 -21.07 47.93
C LEU A 318 -6.15 -22.00 47.88
N THR A 319 -5.78 -22.47 46.68
CA THR A 319 -4.74 -23.49 46.51
C THR A 319 -4.07 -23.37 45.14
N SER A 320 -2.74 -23.60 45.07
CA SER A 320 -2.00 -23.63 43.79
C SER A 320 -1.93 -25.02 43.15
N SER A 321 -2.14 -26.10 43.91
CA SER A 321 -1.92 -27.49 43.50
C SER A 321 -3.17 -28.27 43.07
N GLU A 322 -4.37 -27.70 43.24
CA GLU A 322 -5.64 -28.44 43.06
C GLU A 322 -6.36 -28.13 41.74
N TYR A 323 -5.78 -27.30 40.88
CA TYR A 323 -6.38 -26.94 39.59
C TYR A 323 -6.59 -28.16 38.70
N SER A 324 -5.63 -29.07 38.63
CA SER A 324 -5.74 -30.31 37.85
C SER A 324 -6.89 -31.19 38.33
N ALA A 325 -7.06 -31.35 39.64
CA ALA A 325 -8.16 -32.10 40.23
C ALA A 325 -9.54 -31.43 39.98
N ALA A 326 -9.61 -30.11 40.11
CA ALA A 326 -10.84 -29.35 39.83
C ALA A 326 -11.23 -29.42 38.34
N LEU A 327 -10.27 -29.28 37.44
CA LEU A 327 -10.46 -29.39 35.98
C LEU A 327 -10.91 -30.79 35.57
N LEU A 328 -10.30 -31.85 36.13
CA LEU A 328 -10.72 -33.23 35.89
C LEU A 328 -12.12 -33.51 36.46
N ARG A 329 -12.44 -33.00 37.66
CA ARG A 329 -13.80 -33.11 38.21
C ARG A 329 -14.83 -32.45 37.29
N LEU A 330 -14.55 -31.22 36.83
CA LEU A 330 -15.45 -30.51 35.91
C LEU A 330 -15.59 -31.27 34.59
N THR A 331 -14.51 -31.85 34.06
CA THR A 331 -14.52 -32.72 32.88
C THR A 331 -15.47 -33.91 33.06
N HIS A 332 -15.39 -34.61 34.20
CA HIS A 332 -16.29 -35.72 34.51
C HIS A 332 -17.73 -35.28 34.71
N MET A 333 -17.97 -34.10 35.30
CA MET A 333 -19.33 -33.58 35.48
C MET A 333 -20.02 -33.22 34.16
N ILE A 334 -19.26 -32.81 33.13
CA ILE A 334 -19.80 -32.53 31.79
C ILE A 334 -20.40 -33.79 31.14
N ARG A 335 -19.96 -35.00 31.51
CA ARG A 335 -20.56 -36.28 31.05
C ARG A 335 -22.06 -36.38 31.38
N GLY A 336 -22.55 -35.62 32.36
CA GLY A 336 -23.96 -35.55 32.73
C GLY A 336 -24.85 -34.75 31.76
N ILE A 337 -24.28 -34.05 30.77
CA ILE A 337 -25.04 -33.29 29.77
C ILE A 337 -25.46 -34.22 28.63
N GLY A 338 -26.77 -34.47 28.50
CA GLY A 338 -27.31 -35.40 27.49
C GLY A 338 -27.39 -34.86 26.06
N ASN A 339 -27.30 -33.54 25.84
CA ASN A 339 -27.28 -32.95 24.50
C ASN A 339 -25.82 -32.85 24.01
N PRO A 340 -25.43 -33.57 22.94
CA PRO A 340 -24.04 -33.63 22.48
C PRO A 340 -23.49 -32.27 22.03
N LEU A 341 -24.34 -31.39 21.48
CA LEU A 341 -23.93 -30.04 21.06
C LEU A 341 -23.64 -29.16 22.28
N VAL A 342 -24.53 -29.16 23.28
CA VAL A 342 -24.32 -28.40 24.52
C VAL A 342 -23.09 -28.90 25.27
N ALA A 343 -22.90 -30.23 25.30
CA ALA A 343 -21.78 -30.87 25.95
C ALA A 343 -20.44 -30.44 25.33
N ILE A 344 -20.30 -30.44 23.99
CA ILE A 344 -19.02 -30.09 23.37
C ILE A 344 -18.64 -28.63 23.58
N TYR A 345 -19.61 -27.71 23.57
CA TYR A 345 -19.35 -26.29 23.83
C TYR A 345 -19.03 -26.04 25.30
N ALA A 346 -19.63 -26.78 26.23
CA ALA A 346 -19.22 -26.76 27.64
C ALA A 346 -17.78 -27.24 27.82
N ARG A 347 -17.37 -28.31 27.11
CA ARG A 347 -15.96 -28.77 27.08
C ARG A 347 -15.03 -27.72 26.49
N CYS A 348 -15.45 -27.04 25.42
CA CYS A 348 -14.69 -25.96 24.80
C CYS A 348 -14.46 -24.80 25.78
N TYR A 349 -15.49 -24.38 26.52
CA TYR A 349 -15.37 -23.35 27.54
C TYR A 349 -14.41 -23.78 28.66
N LEU A 350 -14.52 -25.02 29.15
CA LEU A 350 -13.62 -25.58 30.15
C LEU A 350 -12.16 -25.58 29.67
N CYS A 351 -11.91 -26.03 28.44
CA CYS A 351 -10.58 -26.03 27.85
C CYS A 351 -10.02 -24.62 27.75
N ARG A 352 -10.84 -23.65 27.32
CA ARG A 352 -10.43 -22.25 27.18
C ARG A 352 -10.08 -21.61 28.51
N VAL A 353 -10.95 -21.74 29.51
CA VAL A 353 -10.69 -21.17 30.84
C VAL A 353 -9.55 -21.92 31.53
N GLY A 354 -9.48 -23.24 31.40
CA GLY A 354 -8.40 -24.05 31.96
C GLY A 354 -7.03 -23.62 31.46
N LEU A 355 -6.87 -23.33 30.16
CA LEU A 355 -5.61 -22.84 29.59
C LEU A 355 -5.14 -21.50 30.19
N THR A 356 -6.06 -20.65 30.67
CA THR A 356 -5.69 -19.38 31.34
C THR A 356 -5.11 -19.59 32.74
N VAL A 357 -5.37 -20.76 33.33
CA VAL A 357 -5.04 -21.10 34.71
C VAL A 357 -3.87 -22.10 34.79
N THR A 358 -3.74 -22.99 33.81
CA THR A 358 -2.69 -24.01 33.77
C THR A 358 -1.34 -23.42 33.35
N THR A 359 -0.30 -23.64 34.14
CA THR A 359 1.07 -23.14 33.87
C THR A 359 2.06 -24.25 33.54
N THR A 360 1.80 -25.50 33.94
CA THR A 360 2.70 -26.66 33.75
C THR A 360 2.09 -27.68 32.78
N GLU A 361 2.91 -28.36 31.96
CA GLU A 361 2.45 -29.42 31.03
C GLU A 361 1.72 -30.58 31.72
N LYS A 362 2.03 -30.88 32.99
CA LYS A 362 1.35 -31.92 33.77
C LYS A 362 -0.10 -31.56 34.12
N ASP A 363 -0.45 -30.27 34.12
CA ASP A 363 -1.81 -29.83 34.43
C ASP A 363 -2.73 -29.89 33.22
N LYS A 364 -2.24 -30.34 32.05
CA LYS A 364 -2.98 -30.38 30.78
C LYS A 364 -3.66 -31.72 30.49
N ASP A 365 -3.57 -32.72 31.37
CA ASP A 365 -4.16 -34.05 31.14
C ASP A 365 -5.67 -33.99 30.91
N TYR A 366 -6.37 -33.05 31.55
CA TYR A 366 -7.81 -32.81 31.35
C TYR A 366 -8.16 -32.45 29.89
N LEU A 367 -7.25 -31.85 29.11
CA LEU A 367 -7.51 -31.52 27.71
C LEU A 367 -7.68 -32.79 26.87
N LYS A 368 -6.81 -33.79 27.10
CA LYS A 368 -6.90 -35.10 26.42
C LYS A 368 -8.15 -35.85 26.84
N GLU A 369 -8.45 -35.87 28.14
CA GLU A 369 -9.67 -36.50 28.67
C GLU A 369 -10.95 -35.86 28.10
N ASN A 370 -11.00 -34.54 27.90
CA ASN A 370 -12.16 -33.90 27.27
C ASN A 370 -12.37 -34.35 25.82
N PHE A 371 -11.29 -34.58 25.07
CA PHE A 371 -11.39 -35.10 23.71
C PHE A 371 -11.75 -36.59 23.69
N TYR A 372 -11.13 -37.40 24.56
CA TYR A 372 -11.43 -38.84 24.68
C TYR A 372 -12.87 -39.10 25.11
N ASP A 373 -13.38 -38.37 26.11
CA ASP A 373 -14.79 -38.43 26.50
C ASP A 373 -15.74 -38.13 25.33
N PHE A 374 -15.35 -37.19 24.45
CA PHE A 374 -16.13 -36.89 23.26
C PHE A 374 -16.09 -38.04 22.24
N LEU A 375 -14.93 -38.65 22.01
CA LEU A 375 -14.82 -39.84 21.16
C LEU A 375 -15.68 -41.00 21.69
N ASP A 376 -15.64 -41.26 22.99
CA ASP A 376 -16.45 -42.31 23.63
C ASP A 376 -17.96 -42.07 23.47
N THR A 377 -18.38 -40.80 23.44
CA THR A 377 -19.78 -40.39 23.27
C THR A 377 -20.13 -40.01 21.82
N TYR A 378 -19.21 -40.19 20.86
CA TYR A 378 -19.36 -39.72 19.49
C TYR A 378 -20.61 -40.28 18.78
N ASN A 379 -20.95 -41.54 19.07
CA ASN A 379 -22.16 -42.18 18.54
C ASN A 379 -23.47 -41.45 18.93
N GLN A 380 -23.46 -40.64 20.00
CA GLN A 380 -24.63 -39.85 20.42
C GLN A 380 -24.92 -38.69 19.48
N VAL A 381 -23.93 -38.19 18.74
CA VAL A 381 -24.12 -37.16 17.68
C VAL A 381 -25.08 -37.67 16.61
N PHE A 382 -25.05 -38.98 16.33
CA PHE A 382 -25.94 -39.68 15.39
C PHE A 382 -27.13 -40.38 16.09
N GLY A 383 -27.36 -40.06 17.37
CA GLY A 383 -28.43 -40.65 18.17
C GLY A 383 -29.83 -40.22 17.70
N ARG A 384 -30.85 -41.02 18.06
CA ARG A 384 -32.26 -40.76 17.67
C ARG A 384 -32.75 -39.36 18.07
N TYR A 385 -32.38 -38.90 19.26
CA TYR A 385 -32.75 -37.56 19.76
C TYR A 385 -32.20 -36.43 18.89
N ALA A 386 -30.94 -36.53 18.45
CA ALA A 386 -30.32 -35.55 17.57
C ALA A 386 -31.00 -35.56 16.19
N LEU A 387 -31.24 -36.73 15.61
CA LEU A 387 -31.89 -36.89 14.30
C LEU A 387 -33.34 -36.41 14.29
N GLU A 388 -34.09 -36.61 15.38
CA GLU A 388 -35.46 -36.09 15.53
C GLU A 388 -35.46 -34.56 15.65
N GLY A 389 -34.52 -33.98 16.40
CA GLY A 389 -34.32 -32.53 16.48
C GLY A 389 -34.03 -31.89 15.12
N LEU A 390 -33.23 -32.55 14.27
CA LEU A 390 -32.94 -32.09 12.91
C LEU A 390 -34.18 -32.08 12.00
N LYS A 391 -35.06 -33.07 12.13
CA LYS A 391 -36.31 -33.13 11.36
C LYS A 391 -37.26 -32.00 11.74
N ILE A 392 -37.35 -31.69 13.03
CA ILE A 392 -38.19 -30.58 13.53
C ILE A 392 -37.68 -29.23 13.00
N GLN A 393 -36.35 -29.03 12.99
CA GLN A 393 -35.72 -27.78 12.55
C GLN A 393 -35.37 -27.74 11.05
N LYS A 394 -35.77 -28.74 10.26
CA LYS A 394 -35.48 -28.86 8.81
C LYS A 394 -34.01 -28.63 8.44
N MET A 395 -33.08 -29.15 9.25
CA MET A 395 -31.64 -28.99 9.05
C MET A 395 -31.02 -30.24 8.42
N SER A 396 -30.08 -30.07 7.49
CA SER A 396 -29.30 -31.19 6.95
C SER A 396 -28.26 -31.69 7.95
N LEU A 397 -27.95 -32.99 7.90
CA LEU A 397 -26.93 -33.60 8.74
C LEU A 397 -25.55 -32.95 8.53
N GLU A 398 -25.21 -32.61 7.29
CA GLU A 398 -24.00 -31.86 6.94
C GLU A 398 -23.86 -30.54 7.70
N THR A 399 -24.92 -29.73 7.71
CA THR A 399 -24.93 -28.44 8.41
C THR A 399 -24.79 -28.65 9.91
N TYR A 400 -25.48 -29.66 10.46
CA TYR A 400 -25.41 -29.99 11.87
C TYR A 400 -24.00 -30.36 12.33
N LEU A 401 -23.30 -31.22 11.57
CA LEU A 401 -21.93 -31.60 11.90
C LEU A 401 -20.96 -30.41 11.86
N THR A 402 -21.20 -29.43 10.96
CA THR A 402 -20.37 -28.21 10.92
C THR A 402 -20.52 -27.33 12.17
N LEU A 403 -21.59 -27.48 12.97
CA LEU A 403 -21.77 -26.76 14.23
C LEU A 403 -20.77 -27.21 15.31
N TYR A 404 -20.23 -28.42 15.18
CA TYR A 404 -19.26 -28.97 16.13
C TYR A 404 -17.82 -28.51 15.84
N THR A 405 -17.51 -28.12 14.60
CA THR A 405 -16.13 -27.81 14.19
C THR A 405 -15.49 -26.71 15.04
N PRO A 406 -16.12 -25.55 15.36
CA PRO A 406 -15.44 -24.49 16.10
C PRO A 406 -15.01 -24.94 17.51
N ALA A 407 -15.85 -25.72 18.18
CA ALA A 407 -15.56 -26.23 19.52
C ALA A 407 -14.51 -27.34 19.48
N LEU A 408 -14.65 -28.30 18.55
CA LEU A 408 -13.71 -29.41 18.39
C LEU A 408 -12.33 -28.94 17.97
N ASP A 409 -12.25 -28.02 17.02
CA ASP A 409 -10.98 -27.50 16.50
C ASP A 409 -10.21 -26.76 17.61
N PHE A 410 -10.91 -26.06 18.51
CA PHE A 410 -10.29 -25.42 19.67
C PHE A 410 -9.80 -26.44 20.72
N ILE A 411 -10.62 -27.42 21.08
CA ILE A 411 -10.24 -28.46 22.05
C ILE A 411 -9.02 -29.22 21.52
N LEU A 412 -9.06 -29.65 20.27
CA LEU A 412 -7.99 -30.45 19.72
C LEU A 412 -6.72 -29.63 19.47
N GLN A 413 -6.82 -28.35 19.09
CA GLN A 413 -5.63 -27.49 19.00
C GLN A 413 -5.00 -27.26 20.39
N ALA A 414 -5.81 -27.13 21.44
CA ALA A 414 -5.32 -27.07 22.81
C ALA A 414 -4.58 -28.36 23.21
N VAL A 415 -5.07 -29.53 22.79
CA VAL A 415 -4.40 -30.83 22.98
C VAL A 415 -3.13 -30.96 22.15
N ALA A 416 -3.15 -30.49 20.89
CA ALA A 416 -2.04 -30.60 19.95
C ALA A 416 -0.90 -29.60 20.25
N SER A 417 -1.18 -28.53 21.00
CA SER A 417 -0.19 -27.53 21.40
C SER A 417 0.92 -28.14 22.26
N GLY A 418 2.06 -28.43 21.63
CA GLY A 418 3.22 -29.05 22.27
C GLY A 418 3.22 -30.59 22.25
N ALA A 419 2.28 -31.21 21.53
CA ALA A 419 2.19 -32.66 21.44
C ALA A 419 3.25 -33.30 20.52
N PRO A 420 3.74 -34.51 20.85
CA PRO A 420 4.60 -35.30 19.96
C PRO A 420 3.80 -35.92 18.81
N GLU A 421 4.50 -36.28 17.74
CA GLU A 421 3.92 -36.90 16.54
C GLU A 421 3.22 -38.24 16.84
N SER A 422 3.66 -38.97 17.86
CA SER A 422 3.02 -40.24 18.27
C SER A 422 1.56 -40.08 18.67
N LEU A 423 1.17 -38.91 19.21
CA LEU A 423 -0.22 -38.63 19.58
C LEU A 423 -1.12 -38.55 18.35
N LEU A 424 -0.61 -38.02 17.22
CA LEU A 424 -1.38 -37.97 15.97
C LEU A 424 -1.72 -39.38 15.48
N VAL A 425 -0.76 -40.31 15.55
CA VAL A 425 -0.97 -41.71 15.14
C VAL A 425 -2.01 -42.38 16.04
N GLU A 426 -1.87 -42.21 17.35
CA GLU A 426 -2.84 -42.74 18.33
C GLU A 426 -4.26 -42.21 18.06
N LEU A 427 -4.41 -40.90 17.82
CA LEU A 427 -5.72 -40.30 17.54
C LEU A 427 -6.30 -40.75 16.21
N LEU A 428 -5.47 -40.87 15.16
CA LEU A 428 -5.92 -41.39 13.87
C LEU A 428 -6.41 -42.83 13.98
N ASP A 429 -5.71 -43.69 14.72
CA ASP A 429 -6.13 -45.09 14.94
C ASP A 429 -7.39 -45.19 15.79
N ARG A 430 -7.56 -44.34 16.81
CA ARG A 430 -8.81 -44.27 17.57
C ARG A 430 -9.97 -43.77 16.70
N CYS A 431 -9.75 -42.75 15.88
CA CYS A 431 -10.78 -42.22 14.99
C CYS A 431 -11.21 -43.26 13.94
N ARG A 432 -10.29 -44.08 13.42
CA ARG A 432 -10.61 -45.17 12.48
C ARG A 432 -11.65 -46.16 13.01
N ASN A 433 -11.74 -46.34 14.34
CA ASN A 433 -12.66 -47.29 14.95
C ASN A 433 -14.10 -46.79 15.04
N HIS A 434 -14.34 -45.51 14.78
CA HIS A 434 -15.69 -44.95 14.74
C HIS A 434 -16.28 -45.01 13.32
N ARG A 435 -17.61 -44.91 13.20
CA ARG A 435 -18.29 -44.69 11.92
C ARG A 435 -18.44 -43.18 11.72
N ASN A 436 -18.48 -42.71 10.47
CA ASN A 436 -18.61 -41.28 10.11
C ASN A 436 -17.43 -40.39 10.55
N ASN A 437 -16.19 -40.83 10.28
CA ASN A 437 -14.97 -40.21 10.82
C ASN A 437 -14.61 -38.85 10.20
N TYR A 438 -15.36 -38.35 9.23
CA TYR A 438 -15.06 -37.14 8.48
C TYR A 438 -14.99 -35.88 9.35
N LEU A 439 -15.90 -35.72 10.31
CA LEU A 439 -15.82 -34.60 11.25
C LEU A 439 -14.53 -34.66 12.08
N LEU A 440 -14.18 -35.85 12.57
CA LEU A 440 -12.98 -36.07 13.39
C LEU A 440 -11.70 -35.85 12.58
N LEU A 441 -11.64 -36.37 11.35
CA LEU A 441 -10.53 -36.17 10.42
C LEU A 441 -10.34 -34.69 10.09
N ASN A 442 -11.42 -33.95 9.82
CA ASN A 442 -11.35 -32.51 9.56
C ASN A 442 -10.73 -31.76 10.75
N THR A 443 -11.20 -32.05 11.96
CA THR A 443 -10.67 -31.44 13.18
C THR A 443 -9.20 -31.81 13.43
N ILE A 444 -8.80 -33.06 13.19
CA ILE A 444 -7.39 -33.48 13.30
C ILE A 444 -6.51 -32.69 12.33
N MET A 445 -6.92 -32.59 11.07
CA MET A 445 -6.17 -31.84 10.05
C MET A 445 -6.08 -30.35 10.39
N SER A 446 -7.13 -29.76 10.97
CA SER A 446 -7.12 -28.35 11.36
C SER A 446 -6.31 -28.05 12.62
N ALA A 447 -6.18 -29.02 13.54
CA ALA A 447 -5.62 -28.78 14.88
C ALA A 447 -4.12 -29.10 14.99
N PHE A 448 -3.63 -30.11 14.28
CA PHE A 448 -2.23 -30.53 14.34
C PHE A 448 -1.31 -29.65 13.47
N LYS A 449 -0.01 -29.67 13.78
CA LYS A 449 0.97 -28.92 12.99
C LYS A 449 0.93 -29.37 11.51
N PRO A 450 0.91 -28.42 10.54
CA PRO A 450 0.82 -28.74 9.12
C PRO A 450 1.87 -29.75 8.64
N ILE A 451 3.07 -29.73 9.21
CA ILE A 451 4.15 -30.67 8.87
C ILE A 451 3.79 -32.15 9.14
N TYR A 452 3.07 -32.44 10.22
CA TYR A 452 2.67 -33.81 10.57
C TYR A 452 1.57 -34.33 9.65
N ILE A 453 0.68 -33.43 9.21
CA ILE A 453 -0.41 -33.70 8.27
C ILE A 453 0.15 -33.91 6.86
N ALA A 454 1.01 -33.00 6.39
CA ALA A 454 1.59 -33.06 5.05
C ALA A 454 2.42 -34.33 4.82
N THR A 455 3.19 -34.77 5.81
CA THR A 455 3.96 -36.03 5.71
C THR A 455 3.07 -37.25 5.45
N ARG A 456 1.82 -37.23 5.95
CA ARG A 456 0.83 -38.30 5.82
C ARG A 456 -0.31 -37.97 4.85
N ALA A 457 -0.14 -36.97 3.98
CA ALA A 457 -1.21 -36.50 3.09
C ALA A 457 -1.81 -37.64 2.23
N VAL A 458 -0.98 -38.58 1.76
CA VAL A 458 -1.43 -39.75 0.98
C VAL A 458 -2.32 -40.67 1.82
N GLN A 459 -1.89 -41.03 3.04
CA GLN A 459 -2.67 -41.86 3.96
C GLN A 459 -4.00 -41.20 4.32
N LEU A 460 -4.02 -39.87 4.51
CA LEU A 460 -5.25 -39.14 4.79
C LEU A 460 -6.19 -39.12 3.60
N LEU A 461 -5.68 -38.98 2.38
CA LEU A 461 -6.48 -39.07 1.15
C LEU A 461 -7.03 -40.47 0.93
N GLU A 462 -6.25 -41.52 1.20
CA GLU A 462 -6.73 -42.92 1.17
C GLU A 462 -7.88 -43.11 2.16
N LEU A 463 -7.74 -42.62 3.40
CA LEU A 463 -8.81 -42.66 4.40
C LEU A 463 -10.05 -41.85 3.99
N ILE A 464 -9.89 -40.75 3.25
CA ILE A 464 -11.01 -40.01 2.70
C ILE A 464 -11.67 -40.81 1.56
N SER A 465 -10.92 -41.55 0.74
CA SER A 465 -11.47 -42.35 -0.36
C SER A 465 -12.13 -43.66 0.07
N GLU A 466 -11.68 -44.28 1.18
CA GLU A 466 -12.18 -45.57 1.66
C GLU A 466 -13.56 -45.47 2.36
N ASN A 467 -13.94 -44.28 2.82
CA ASN A 467 -15.16 -44.06 3.59
C ASN A 467 -16.29 -43.55 2.68
N ASN A 468 -17.33 -44.35 2.45
CA ASN A 468 -18.46 -43.98 1.58
C ASN A 468 -19.57 -43.18 2.29
N ASP A 469 -19.47 -42.97 3.60
CA ASP A 469 -20.51 -42.27 4.38
C ASP A 469 -20.37 -40.74 4.20
N GLN A 470 -21.12 -40.19 3.23
CA GLN A 470 -21.10 -38.76 2.86
C GLN A 470 -21.86 -37.84 3.84
N ASP A 471 -21.85 -38.13 5.14
CA ASP A 471 -22.63 -37.36 6.11
C ASP A 471 -22.03 -35.98 6.42
N PHE A 472 -20.73 -35.79 6.17
CA PHE A 472 -20.00 -34.53 6.32
C PHE A 472 -19.48 -34.01 4.96
N PRO A 473 -19.45 -32.68 4.73
CA PRO A 473 -19.05 -32.15 3.43
C PRO A 473 -17.60 -32.46 3.04
N LEU A 474 -17.43 -33.26 1.99
CA LEU A 474 -16.13 -33.67 1.45
C LEU A 474 -15.25 -32.46 1.06
N TYR A 475 -15.85 -31.41 0.52
CA TYR A 475 -15.12 -30.20 0.11
C TYR A 475 -14.41 -29.52 1.29
N LEU A 476 -14.97 -29.59 2.51
CA LEU A 476 -14.32 -29.03 3.70
C LEU A 476 -13.07 -29.82 4.10
N LEU A 477 -13.14 -31.15 4.03
CA LEU A 477 -11.99 -32.03 4.29
C LEU A 477 -10.84 -31.75 3.32
N ILE A 478 -11.15 -31.73 2.02
CA ILE A 478 -10.17 -31.48 0.96
C ILE A 478 -9.57 -30.08 1.10
N ARG A 479 -10.39 -29.08 1.44
CA ARG A 479 -9.91 -27.73 1.71
C ARG A 479 -8.97 -27.68 2.91
N THR A 480 -9.33 -28.29 4.05
CA THR A 480 -8.51 -28.28 5.27
C THR A 480 -7.17 -28.99 5.04
N LEU A 481 -7.19 -30.10 4.29
CA LEU A 481 -5.97 -30.76 3.83
C LEU A 481 -5.13 -29.82 2.94
N GLY A 482 -5.77 -29.14 1.98
CA GLY A 482 -5.12 -28.16 1.11
C GLY A 482 -4.42 -27.06 1.90
N VAL A 483 -5.08 -26.48 2.91
CA VAL A 483 -4.48 -25.43 3.76
C VAL A 483 -3.22 -25.96 4.46
N SER A 484 -3.27 -27.19 4.96
CA SER A 484 -2.13 -27.82 5.62
C SER A 484 -0.97 -28.10 4.65
N VAL A 485 -1.30 -28.52 3.42
CA VAL A 485 -0.35 -28.86 2.36
C VAL A 485 0.30 -27.60 1.74
N CYS A 486 -0.45 -26.50 1.60
CA CYS A 486 0.11 -25.21 1.19
C CYS A 486 1.07 -24.65 2.25
N ALA A 487 0.69 -24.73 3.53
CA ALA A 487 1.53 -24.25 4.63
C ALA A 487 2.84 -25.05 4.78
N CYS A 488 2.80 -26.37 4.56
CA CYS A 488 3.97 -27.24 4.56
C CYS A 488 3.84 -28.29 3.46
N PRO A 489 4.71 -28.29 2.44
CA PRO A 489 4.54 -29.20 1.30
C PRO A 489 4.90 -30.64 1.67
N PRO A 490 4.17 -31.65 1.15
CA PRO A 490 4.51 -33.06 1.34
C PRO A 490 5.86 -33.42 0.68
N PRO A 491 6.42 -34.60 1.04
CA PRO A 491 7.62 -35.14 0.40
C PRO A 491 7.49 -35.16 -1.13
N LYS A 492 8.58 -34.82 -1.84
CA LYS A 492 8.58 -34.63 -3.30
C LYS A 492 7.98 -35.81 -4.07
N GLU A 493 8.23 -37.04 -3.62
CA GLU A 493 7.74 -38.28 -4.22
C GLU A 493 6.21 -38.38 -4.18
N HIS A 494 5.58 -37.85 -3.13
CA HIS A 494 4.15 -37.98 -2.90
C HIS A 494 3.33 -36.82 -3.49
N ARG A 495 3.97 -35.68 -3.85
CA ARG A 495 3.27 -34.47 -4.31
C ARG A 495 2.31 -34.73 -5.46
N ARG A 496 2.76 -35.45 -6.49
CA ARG A 496 1.96 -35.73 -7.68
C ARG A 496 0.76 -36.62 -7.38
N GLN A 497 0.94 -37.64 -6.53
CA GLN A 497 -0.14 -38.52 -6.12
C GLN A 497 -1.20 -37.73 -5.31
N VAL A 498 -0.75 -36.89 -4.38
CA VAL A 498 -1.63 -36.05 -3.56
C VAL A 498 -2.50 -35.14 -4.44
N VAL A 499 -1.92 -34.43 -5.41
CA VAL A 499 -2.70 -33.56 -6.31
C VAL A 499 -3.63 -34.37 -7.20
N ASN A 500 -3.19 -35.48 -7.79
CA ASN A 500 -4.06 -36.26 -8.67
C ASN A 500 -5.30 -36.79 -7.94
N VAL A 501 -5.13 -37.31 -6.72
CA VAL A 501 -6.26 -37.84 -5.92
C VAL A 501 -7.14 -36.70 -5.42
N ALA A 502 -6.54 -35.65 -4.85
CA ALA A 502 -7.31 -34.52 -4.34
C ALA A 502 -8.05 -33.78 -5.46
N TRP A 503 -7.39 -33.52 -6.59
CA TRP A 503 -7.98 -32.81 -7.72
C TRP A 503 -9.08 -33.62 -8.41
N HIS A 504 -8.94 -34.94 -8.49
CA HIS A 504 -10.03 -35.79 -8.99
C HIS A 504 -11.30 -35.61 -8.15
N SER A 505 -11.18 -35.61 -6.82
CA SER A 505 -12.32 -35.36 -5.92
C SER A 505 -12.85 -33.92 -6.00
N ILE A 506 -12.00 -32.93 -6.33
CA ILE A 506 -12.42 -31.53 -6.53
C ILE A 506 -13.21 -31.39 -7.83
N SER A 507 -12.74 -31.96 -8.94
CA SER A 507 -13.41 -31.89 -10.25
C SER A 507 -14.74 -32.65 -10.31
N GLU A 508 -15.04 -33.52 -9.34
CA GLU A 508 -16.36 -34.17 -9.22
C GLU A 508 -17.41 -33.29 -8.52
N LEU A 509 -17.01 -32.15 -7.93
CA LEU A 509 -17.92 -31.26 -7.21
C LEU A 509 -18.81 -30.46 -8.17
N THR A 510 -20.11 -30.75 -8.16
CA THR A 510 -21.11 -30.09 -9.02
C THR A 510 -21.52 -28.69 -8.55
N ASN A 511 -21.37 -28.38 -7.25
CA ASN A 511 -21.73 -27.07 -6.70
C ASN A 511 -20.55 -26.08 -6.87
N PRO A 512 -20.72 -24.96 -7.61
CA PRO A 512 -19.68 -23.96 -7.82
C PRO A 512 -19.09 -23.39 -6.51
N GLU A 513 -19.90 -23.23 -5.45
CA GLU A 513 -19.42 -22.71 -4.17
C GLU A 513 -18.42 -23.66 -3.49
N HIS A 514 -18.73 -24.96 -3.52
CA HIS A 514 -17.90 -26.00 -2.92
C HIS A 514 -16.61 -26.16 -3.72
N TYR A 515 -16.71 -26.12 -5.05
CA TYR A 515 -15.58 -26.21 -5.98
C TYR A 515 -14.61 -25.04 -5.78
N ILE A 516 -15.07 -23.79 -5.89
CA ILE A 516 -14.20 -22.60 -5.83
C ILE A 516 -13.47 -22.49 -4.49
N THR A 517 -14.12 -22.91 -3.41
CA THR A 517 -13.57 -22.87 -2.04
C THR A 517 -12.42 -23.86 -1.85
N CYS A 518 -12.38 -24.96 -2.61
CA CYS A 518 -11.24 -25.88 -2.65
C CYS A 518 -10.13 -25.35 -3.56
N VAL A 519 -10.51 -24.92 -4.77
CA VAL A 519 -9.57 -24.41 -5.79
C VAL A 519 -8.75 -23.23 -5.27
N GLU A 520 -9.39 -22.28 -4.58
CA GLU A 520 -8.74 -21.08 -4.01
C GLU A 520 -7.50 -21.44 -3.17
N VAL A 521 -7.55 -22.56 -2.44
CA VAL A 521 -6.45 -23.04 -1.60
C VAL A 521 -5.47 -23.89 -2.41
N TRP A 522 -5.97 -24.86 -3.16
CA TRP A 522 -5.12 -25.83 -3.86
C TRP A 522 -4.32 -25.24 -5.01
N ILE A 523 -4.80 -24.16 -5.64
CA ILE A 523 -4.06 -23.51 -6.73
C ILE A 523 -2.71 -22.99 -6.27
N GLU A 524 -2.60 -22.50 -5.03
CA GLU A 524 -1.33 -22.00 -4.48
C GLU A 524 -0.29 -23.12 -4.45
N PHE A 525 -0.66 -24.31 -3.95
CA PHE A 525 0.21 -25.48 -3.92
C PHE A 525 0.64 -25.94 -5.32
N VAL A 526 -0.31 -25.94 -6.26
CA VAL A 526 -0.06 -26.36 -7.65
C VAL A 526 0.96 -25.42 -8.30
N VAL A 527 0.72 -24.11 -8.23
CA VAL A 527 1.59 -23.12 -8.88
C VAL A 527 3.00 -23.13 -8.29
N GLN A 528 3.16 -23.38 -6.99
CA GLN A 528 4.48 -23.40 -6.34
C GLN A 528 5.34 -24.63 -6.66
N HIS A 529 4.74 -25.77 -7.06
CA HIS A 529 5.46 -27.05 -7.12
C HIS A 529 5.33 -27.82 -8.43
N PHE A 530 4.42 -27.43 -9.31
CA PHE A 530 4.13 -28.14 -10.55
C PHE A 530 4.50 -27.31 -11.79
N THR A 531 4.44 -27.94 -12.95
CA THR A 531 4.81 -27.30 -14.21
C THR A 531 3.70 -26.43 -14.79
N PHE A 532 4.06 -25.51 -15.68
CA PHE A 532 3.12 -24.67 -16.44
C PHE A 532 1.99 -25.46 -17.13
N ARG A 533 2.26 -26.71 -17.54
CA ARG A 533 1.26 -27.59 -18.18
C ARG A 533 0.17 -28.02 -17.20
N GLU A 534 0.55 -28.40 -15.98
CA GLU A 534 -0.40 -28.84 -14.95
C GLU A 534 -1.26 -27.66 -14.47
N VAL A 535 -0.64 -26.47 -14.33
CA VAL A 535 -1.37 -25.23 -14.05
C VAL A 535 -2.38 -24.92 -15.18
N ASN A 536 -1.99 -25.04 -16.45
CA ASN A 536 -2.90 -24.80 -17.58
C ASN A 536 -4.10 -25.77 -17.60
N ILE A 537 -3.89 -27.05 -17.27
CA ILE A 537 -4.98 -28.04 -17.17
C ILE A 537 -5.97 -27.63 -16.08
N ILE A 538 -5.45 -27.23 -14.92
CA ILE A 538 -6.27 -26.79 -13.78
C ILE A 538 -7.04 -25.50 -14.10
N ILE A 539 -6.41 -24.54 -14.77
CA ILE A 539 -7.11 -23.33 -15.22
C ILE A 539 -8.25 -23.69 -16.19
N GLY A 540 -8.01 -24.64 -17.11
CA GLY A 540 -9.06 -25.15 -18.00
C GLY A 540 -10.22 -25.79 -17.25
N ASP A 541 -9.93 -26.54 -16.19
CA ASP A 541 -10.93 -27.14 -15.31
C ASP A 541 -11.78 -26.06 -14.61
N ILE A 542 -11.15 -24.99 -14.10
CA ILE A 542 -11.82 -23.84 -13.47
C ILE A 542 -12.78 -23.16 -14.46
N VAL A 543 -12.30 -22.88 -15.69
CA VAL A 543 -13.11 -22.25 -16.74
C VAL A 543 -14.31 -23.13 -17.07
N SER A 544 -14.12 -24.44 -17.20
CA SER A 544 -15.18 -25.40 -17.54
C SER A 544 -16.26 -25.52 -16.44
N HIS A 545 -15.89 -25.42 -15.17
CA HIS A 545 -16.82 -25.53 -14.03
C HIS A 545 -17.58 -24.24 -13.75
N LEU A 546 -16.98 -23.07 -14.01
CA LEU A 546 -17.60 -21.78 -13.65
C LEU A 546 -18.35 -21.10 -14.80
N SER A 547 -18.02 -21.45 -16.04
CA SER A 547 -18.71 -20.94 -17.23
C SER A 547 -20.20 -21.34 -17.30
N PRO A 548 -20.61 -22.57 -16.97
CA PRO A 548 -22.00 -22.97 -16.93
C PRO A 548 -22.81 -22.09 -15.98
N ASN A 549 -24.00 -21.66 -16.41
CA ASN A 549 -24.92 -20.81 -15.65
C ASN A 549 -24.34 -19.47 -15.16
N ARG A 550 -23.21 -19.02 -15.70
CA ARG A 550 -22.51 -17.80 -15.25
C ARG A 550 -22.22 -17.79 -13.74
N ALA A 551 -21.88 -18.95 -13.18
CA ALA A 551 -21.62 -19.08 -11.75
C ALA A 551 -20.48 -18.17 -11.26
N TYR A 552 -19.56 -17.77 -12.16
CA TYR A 552 -18.46 -16.84 -11.86
C TYR A 552 -18.90 -15.47 -11.31
N GLU A 553 -20.11 -14.98 -11.62
CA GLU A 553 -20.58 -13.64 -11.22
C GLU A 553 -20.64 -13.45 -9.70
N GLN A 554 -20.87 -14.54 -8.95
CA GLN A 554 -20.97 -14.50 -7.49
C GLN A 554 -19.60 -14.60 -6.79
N TYR A 555 -18.55 -14.99 -7.51
CA TYR A 555 -17.26 -15.38 -6.92
C TYR A 555 -16.05 -14.59 -7.45
N TYR A 556 -16.27 -13.38 -7.96
CA TYR A 556 -15.21 -12.53 -8.50
C TYR A 556 -14.03 -12.30 -7.53
N ASN A 557 -14.31 -12.10 -6.23
CA ASN A 557 -13.25 -11.92 -5.23
C ASN A 557 -12.37 -13.17 -5.09
N LYS A 558 -12.97 -14.37 -5.09
CA LYS A 558 -12.22 -15.64 -5.01
C LYS A 558 -11.42 -15.89 -6.28
N LEU A 559 -11.99 -15.60 -7.45
CA LEU A 559 -11.29 -15.66 -8.74
C LEU A 559 -10.10 -14.69 -8.79
N LYS A 560 -10.26 -13.48 -8.26
CA LYS A 560 -9.16 -12.51 -8.12
C LYS A 560 -8.05 -13.06 -7.23
N CYS A 561 -8.37 -13.69 -6.10
CA CYS A 561 -7.37 -14.37 -5.25
C CYS A 561 -6.62 -15.48 -6.00
N ILE A 562 -7.34 -16.31 -6.77
CA ILE A 562 -6.73 -17.35 -7.61
C ILE A 562 -5.74 -16.74 -8.60
N VAL A 563 -6.12 -15.69 -9.32
CA VAL A 563 -5.24 -15.01 -10.27
C VAL A 563 -4.04 -14.39 -9.56
N MET A 564 -4.22 -13.77 -8.39
CA MET A 564 -3.11 -13.24 -7.59
C MET A 564 -2.12 -14.33 -7.16
N ASN A 565 -2.61 -15.50 -6.74
CA ASN A 565 -1.76 -16.62 -6.34
C ASN A 565 -0.99 -17.21 -7.54
N ILE A 566 -1.60 -17.24 -8.73
CA ILE A 566 -0.90 -17.64 -9.96
C ILE A 566 0.23 -16.65 -10.27
N ILE A 567 -0.07 -15.36 -10.24
CA ILE A 567 0.87 -14.30 -10.61
C ILE A 567 2.02 -14.16 -9.60
N SER A 568 1.76 -14.31 -8.30
CA SER A 568 2.77 -14.11 -7.24
C SER A 568 3.88 -15.16 -7.25
N HIS A 569 3.58 -16.37 -7.72
CA HIS A 569 4.50 -17.51 -7.68
C HIS A 569 5.12 -17.84 -9.04
N MET A 570 4.55 -17.36 -10.15
CA MET A 570 5.07 -17.60 -11.50
C MET A 570 6.12 -16.56 -11.89
N GLN A 571 7.37 -17.01 -12.08
CA GLN A 571 8.49 -16.14 -12.46
C GLN A 571 8.58 -15.92 -13.98
N ASP A 572 8.14 -16.90 -14.78
CA ASP A 572 8.15 -16.84 -16.23
C ASP A 572 6.78 -16.39 -16.76
N PHE A 573 6.67 -15.09 -16.99
CA PHE A 573 5.45 -14.46 -17.51
C PHE A 573 5.18 -14.80 -18.98
N GLU A 574 6.22 -15.13 -19.76
CA GLU A 574 6.04 -15.50 -21.15
C GLU A 574 5.33 -16.84 -21.26
N ALA A 575 5.79 -17.82 -20.48
CA ALA A 575 5.14 -19.12 -20.39
C ALA A 575 3.71 -19.03 -19.80
N LEU A 576 3.44 -18.06 -18.92
CA LEU A 576 2.09 -17.83 -18.38
C LEU A 576 1.13 -17.29 -19.44
N LEU A 577 1.54 -16.26 -20.19
CA LEU A 577 0.70 -15.65 -21.23
C LEU A 577 0.50 -16.56 -22.45
N ALA A 578 1.45 -17.48 -22.69
CA ALA A 578 1.34 -18.48 -23.75
C ALA A 578 0.39 -19.65 -23.41
N MET A 579 -0.18 -19.72 -22.20
CA MET A 579 -1.12 -20.77 -21.83
C MET A 579 -2.49 -20.59 -22.51
N ASP A 580 -2.98 -21.65 -23.15
CA ASP A 580 -4.27 -21.64 -23.86
C ASP A 580 -5.46 -21.26 -22.98
N ASN A 581 -5.47 -21.68 -21.70
CA ASN A 581 -6.61 -21.45 -20.80
C ASN A 581 -6.46 -20.18 -19.94
N PHE A 582 -5.31 -19.49 -19.98
CA PHE A 582 -5.08 -18.32 -19.11
C PHE A 582 -5.89 -17.10 -19.55
N LEU A 583 -5.92 -16.74 -20.84
CA LEU A 583 -6.79 -15.66 -21.32
C LEU A 583 -8.30 -15.98 -21.14
N PRO A 584 -8.78 -17.20 -21.42
CA PRO A 584 -10.15 -17.62 -21.06
C PRO A 584 -10.50 -17.43 -19.58
N LEU A 585 -9.55 -17.62 -18.66
CA LEU A 585 -9.76 -17.33 -17.23
C LEU A 585 -10.00 -15.83 -17.00
N ILE A 586 -9.26 -14.96 -17.69
CA ILE A 586 -9.44 -13.50 -17.59
C ILE A 586 -10.78 -13.08 -18.21
N ASP A 587 -11.26 -13.78 -19.23
CA ASP A 587 -12.56 -13.54 -19.84
C ASP A 587 -13.76 -13.95 -18.96
N LEU A 588 -13.55 -14.71 -17.87
CA LEU A 588 -14.59 -14.93 -16.86
C LEU A 588 -14.95 -13.63 -16.12
N PHE A 589 -14.05 -12.65 -16.05
CA PHE A 589 -14.34 -11.35 -15.43
C PHE A 589 -15.17 -10.48 -16.37
N GLN A 590 -16.50 -10.58 -16.28
CA GLN A 590 -17.42 -9.78 -17.10
C GLN A 590 -17.71 -8.40 -16.48
N GLN A 591 -17.53 -8.25 -15.16
CA GLN A 591 -17.64 -6.95 -14.50
C GLN A 591 -16.41 -6.08 -14.80
N GLU A 592 -16.62 -4.97 -15.52
CA GLU A 592 -15.54 -4.07 -15.99
C GLU A 592 -14.59 -3.65 -14.88
N ALA A 593 -15.11 -3.18 -13.74
CA ALA A 593 -14.30 -2.74 -12.60
C ALA A 593 -13.31 -3.80 -12.11
N VAL A 594 -13.78 -5.05 -11.96
CA VAL A 594 -12.93 -6.16 -11.49
C VAL A 594 -11.95 -6.59 -12.58
N LYS A 595 -12.40 -6.63 -13.84
CA LYS A 595 -11.53 -6.97 -14.98
C LYS A 595 -10.35 -6.01 -15.09
N ILE A 596 -10.58 -4.71 -14.90
CA ILE A 596 -9.54 -3.66 -14.90
C ILE A 596 -8.55 -3.90 -13.76
N GLU A 597 -9.02 -4.18 -12.55
CA GLU A 597 -8.12 -4.46 -11.41
C GLU A 597 -7.25 -5.69 -11.66
N VAL A 598 -7.83 -6.76 -12.20
CA VAL A 598 -7.09 -7.98 -12.54
C VAL A 598 -6.06 -7.71 -13.65
N CYS A 599 -6.41 -6.95 -14.68
CA CYS A 599 -5.46 -6.55 -15.72
C CYS A 599 -4.33 -5.67 -15.17
N LYS A 600 -4.62 -4.74 -14.25
CA LYS A 600 -3.61 -3.96 -13.53
C LYS A 600 -2.67 -4.87 -12.73
N LEU A 601 -3.18 -5.90 -12.05
CA LEU A 601 -2.37 -6.86 -11.29
C LEU A 601 -1.43 -7.66 -12.21
N ILE A 602 -1.94 -8.17 -13.33
CA ILE A 602 -1.15 -8.92 -14.32
C ILE A 602 -0.04 -8.03 -14.89
N LEU A 603 -0.37 -6.83 -15.36
CA LEU A 603 0.61 -5.94 -15.99
C LEU A 603 1.63 -5.37 -14.98
N ASN A 604 1.24 -5.13 -13.73
CA ASN A 604 2.19 -4.76 -12.68
C ASN A 604 3.20 -5.87 -12.38
N ALA A 605 2.75 -7.13 -12.37
CA ALA A 605 3.65 -8.25 -12.16
C ALA A 605 4.58 -8.48 -13.36
N CYS A 606 4.12 -8.15 -14.56
CA CYS A 606 4.92 -8.16 -15.80
C CYS A 606 6.03 -7.09 -15.86
N ASN A 607 6.24 -6.25 -14.83
CA ASN A 607 7.29 -5.21 -14.78
C ASN A 607 8.74 -5.76 -14.66
N THR A 608 8.96 -7.06 -14.80
CA THR A 608 10.31 -7.65 -14.81
C THR A 608 11.07 -7.30 -16.11
N ILE A 609 12.40 -7.20 -16.04
CA ILE A 609 13.30 -6.60 -17.05
C ILE A 609 13.43 -7.43 -18.36
N GLN A 610 12.71 -8.54 -18.51
CA GLN A 610 12.90 -9.44 -19.65
C GLN A 610 12.16 -8.92 -20.90
N HIS A 611 12.90 -8.75 -22.00
CA HIS A 611 12.37 -8.39 -23.31
C HIS A 611 11.65 -9.57 -23.97
N THR A 612 10.59 -9.28 -24.71
CA THR A 612 9.76 -10.29 -25.39
C THR A 612 9.77 -10.06 -26.89
N ASN A 613 9.94 -11.15 -27.65
CA ASN A 613 10.01 -11.15 -29.12
C ASN A 613 8.89 -11.99 -29.76
N ASP A 614 8.08 -12.68 -28.96
CA ASP A 614 7.02 -13.57 -29.43
C ASP A 614 5.76 -12.76 -29.83
N PRO A 615 5.27 -12.87 -31.08
CA PRO A 615 4.06 -12.18 -31.51
C PRO A 615 2.80 -12.58 -30.73
N VAL A 616 2.69 -13.83 -30.25
CA VAL A 616 1.52 -14.29 -29.48
C VAL A 616 1.44 -13.55 -28.15
N ILE A 617 2.57 -13.49 -27.45
CA ILE A 617 2.69 -12.80 -26.16
C ILE A 617 2.51 -11.29 -26.36
N THR A 618 3.07 -10.73 -27.42
CA THR A 618 2.89 -9.31 -27.76
C THR A 618 1.41 -8.97 -27.99
N ASN A 619 0.68 -9.81 -28.72
CA ASN A 619 -0.75 -9.61 -28.94
C ASN A 619 -1.57 -9.75 -27.65
N ALA A 620 -1.22 -10.71 -26.79
CA ALA A 620 -1.86 -10.87 -25.48
C ALA A 620 -1.63 -9.63 -24.58
N LEU A 621 -0.41 -9.09 -24.55
CA LEU A 621 -0.09 -7.87 -23.81
C LEU A 621 -0.84 -6.66 -24.38
N LEU A 622 -0.90 -6.51 -25.70
CA LEU A 622 -1.68 -5.45 -26.34
C LEU A 622 -3.16 -5.56 -26.00
N PHE A 623 -3.74 -6.76 -26.03
CA PHE A 623 -5.13 -7.00 -25.63
C PHE A 623 -5.40 -6.55 -24.19
N LEU A 624 -4.54 -6.92 -23.24
CA LEU A 624 -4.65 -6.48 -21.84
C LEU A 624 -4.50 -4.95 -21.71
N CYS A 625 -3.59 -4.35 -22.47
CA CYS A 625 -3.42 -2.89 -22.51
C CYS A 625 -4.63 -2.18 -23.12
N THR A 626 -5.28 -2.74 -24.14
CA THR A 626 -6.51 -2.20 -24.74
C THR A 626 -7.65 -2.20 -23.72
N ILE A 627 -7.83 -3.28 -22.95
CA ILE A 627 -8.83 -3.32 -21.87
C ILE A 627 -8.60 -2.19 -20.86
N LEU A 628 -7.34 -1.94 -20.46
CA LEU A 628 -7.03 -0.83 -19.56
C LEU A 628 -7.22 0.54 -20.21
N HIS A 629 -6.86 0.71 -21.47
CA HIS A 629 -7.05 1.96 -22.18
C HIS A 629 -8.53 2.31 -22.33
N ASP A 630 -9.36 1.35 -22.73
CA ASP A 630 -10.79 1.54 -22.98
C ASP A 630 -11.57 1.83 -21.69
N SER A 631 -10.99 1.51 -20.53
CA SER A 631 -11.53 1.92 -19.23
C SER A 631 -11.39 3.42 -18.91
N ILE A 632 -10.53 4.14 -19.63
CA ILE A 632 -10.27 5.56 -19.38
C ILE A 632 -11.37 6.40 -20.03
N ASN A 633 -12.15 7.08 -19.21
CA ASN A 633 -13.23 7.97 -19.62
C ASN A 633 -13.06 9.38 -19.04
N ALA A 634 -13.98 10.29 -19.34
CA ALA A 634 -13.91 11.69 -18.90
C ALA A 634 -14.01 11.88 -17.37
N LEU A 635 -14.45 10.86 -16.63
CA LEU A 635 -14.57 10.86 -15.18
C LEU A 635 -13.38 10.19 -14.49
N THR A 636 -12.45 9.60 -15.24
CA THR A 636 -11.27 8.94 -14.68
C THR A 636 -10.34 9.96 -14.03
N VAL A 637 -9.94 9.68 -12.79
CA VAL A 637 -9.03 10.54 -12.02
C VAL A 637 -7.66 10.58 -12.69
N GLU A 638 -6.99 11.73 -12.65
CA GLU A 638 -5.67 11.91 -13.27
C GLU A 638 -4.63 10.90 -12.77
N ASP A 639 -4.67 10.55 -11.48
CA ASP A 639 -3.78 9.55 -10.89
C ASP A 639 -3.99 8.15 -11.48
N GLU A 640 -5.25 7.74 -11.70
CA GLU A 640 -5.54 6.44 -12.35
C GLU A 640 -5.08 6.45 -13.81
N ARG A 641 -5.35 7.54 -14.53
CA ARG A 641 -4.88 7.72 -15.92
C ARG A 641 -3.36 7.65 -15.99
N ARG A 642 -2.65 8.21 -15.00
CA ARG A 642 -1.19 8.15 -14.89
C ARG A 642 -0.71 6.73 -14.62
N GLN A 643 -1.30 6.01 -13.67
CA GLN A 643 -0.92 4.62 -13.38
C GLN A 643 -1.10 3.71 -14.60
N ILE A 644 -2.24 3.81 -15.30
CA ILE A 644 -2.50 3.04 -16.52
C ILE A 644 -1.48 3.42 -17.60
N SER A 645 -1.20 4.71 -17.76
CA SER A 645 -0.20 5.18 -18.72
C SER A 645 1.20 4.61 -18.44
N GLU A 646 1.62 4.56 -17.17
CA GLU A 646 2.91 4.00 -16.76
C GLU A 646 2.99 2.49 -17.07
N LEU A 647 1.92 1.74 -16.82
CA LEU A 647 1.81 0.32 -17.18
C LEU A 647 1.95 0.09 -18.70
N LEU A 648 1.21 0.86 -19.51
CA LEU A 648 1.29 0.78 -20.97
C LEU A 648 2.69 1.15 -21.47
N CYS A 649 3.33 2.16 -20.88
CA CYS A 649 4.71 2.53 -21.22
C CYS A 649 5.70 1.39 -20.93
N ASN A 650 5.50 0.63 -19.86
CA ASN A 650 6.37 -0.51 -19.52
C ASN A 650 6.20 -1.65 -20.52
N VAL A 651 4.97 -1.95 -20.94
CA VAL A 651 4.70 -2.95 -21.99
C VAL A 651 5.35 -2.54 -23.32
N VAL A 652 5.21 -1.27 -23.73
CA VAL A 652 5.82 -0.75 -24.97
C VAL A 652 7.34 -0.86 -24.95
N LYS A 653 7.99 -0.70 -23.79
CA LYS A 653 9.46 -0.87 -23.64
C LYS A 653 9.90 -2.33 -23.64
N ARG A 654 9.00 -3.24 -23.31
CA ARG A 654 9.30 -4.68 -23.17
C ARG A 654 9.38 -5.38 -24.52
N VAL A 655 8.53 -5.00 -25.47
CA VAL A 655 8.50 -5.60 -26.81
C VAL A 655 9.73 -5.17 -27.60
N ASP A 656 10.60 -6.13 -27.94
CA ASP A 656 11.82 -5.89 -28.71
C ASP A 656 12.05 -6.99 -29.75
N TYR A 657 11.74 -6.73 -31.02
CA TYR A 657 12.01 -7.66 -32.13
C TYR A 657 13.50 -7.72 -32.54
N GLY A 658 14.40 -7.11 -31.76
CA GLY A 658 15.84 -7.18 -31.92
C GLY A 658 16.34 -6.49 -33.20
N ARG A 659 16.69 -7.29 -34.22
CA ARG A 659 17.21 -6.76 -35.51
C ARG A 659 16.13 -6.55 -36.56
N ASP A 660 14.91 -7.00 -36.32
CA ASP A 660 13.80 -6.72 -37.23
C ASP A 660 13.22 -5.33 -36.95
N PHE A 661 13.89 -4.31 -37.48
CA PHE A 661 13.51 -2.93 -37.27
C PHE A 661 12.17 -2.58 -37.93
N GLU A 662 11.79 -3.25 -39.01
CA GLU A 662 10.51 -3.02 -39.70
C GLU A 662 9.35 -3.53 -38.85
N GLN A 663 9.47 -4.75 -38.30
CA GLN A 663 8.48 -5.29 -37.37
C GLN A 663 8.35 -4.43 -36.11
N GLN A 664 9.47 -3.96 -35.54
CA GLN A 664 9.44 -3.06 -34.38
C GLN A 664 8.71 -1.74 -34.69
N LEU A 665 8.95 -1.14 -35.86
CA LEU A 665 8.29 0.10 -36.25
C LEU A 665 6.79 -0.11 -36.48
N ASN A 666 6.39 -1.25 -37.06
CA ASN A 666 4.99 -1.61 -37.24
C ASN A 666 4.27 -1.76 -35.90
N PHE A 667 4.92 -2.42 -34.92
CA PHE A 667 4.38 -2.52 -33.56
C PHE A 667 4.16 -1.13 -32.93
N TYR A 668 5.11 -0.21 -33.07
CA TYR A 668 4.91 1.15 -32.56
C TYR A 668 3.78 1.90 -33.29
N ALA A 669 3.60 1.66 -34.59
CA ALA A 669 2.48 2.23 -35.35
C ALA A 669 1.12 1.69 -34.88
N GLU A 670 1.04 0.40 -34.59
CA GLU A 670 -0.16 -0.23 -34.01
C GLU A 670 -0.45 0.31 -32.60
N ALA A 671 0.57 0.38 -31.73
CA ALA A 671 0.44 0.94 -30.38
C ALA A 671 -0.01 2.40 -30.40
N ARG A 672 0.47 3.21 -31.36
CA ARG A 672 -0.01 4.59 -31.53
C ARG A 672 -1.48 4.66 -31.95
N ALA A 673 -1.91 3.75 -32.83
CA ALA A 673 -3.30 3.71 -33.27
C ALA A 673 -4.23 3.26 -32.13
N ALA A 674 -3.78 2.32 -31.29
CA ALA A 674 -4.54 1.82 -30.15
C ALA A 674 -4.62 2.84 -28.99
N PHE A 675 -3.54 3.57 -28.69
CA PHE A 675 -3.43 4.40 -27.47
C PHE A 675 -3.36 5.91 -27.75
N SER A 676 -4.14 6.39 -28.74
CA SER A 676 -4.08 7.78 -29.22
C SER A 676 -4.41 8.83 -28.16
N ASN A 677 -5.13 8.47 -27.10
CA ASN A 677 -5.66 9.40 -26.10
C ASN A 677 -4.72 9.63 -24.91
N LEU A 678 -3.54 8.98 -24.90
CA LEU A 678 -2.60 9.03 -23.79
C LEU A 678 -1.28 9.71 -24.19
N ASP A 679 -1.16 11.00 -23.87
CA ASP A 679 0.02 11.83 -24.15
C ASP A 679 1.34 11.22 -23.68
N THR A 680 1.34 10.61 -22.49
CA THR A 680 2.47 9.91 -21.87
C THR A 680 2.95 8.72 -22.72
N VAL A 681 2.01 7.91 -23.22
CA VAL A 681 2.30 6.76 -24.10
C VAL A 681 2.80 7.25 -25.46
N LEU A 682 2.17 8.29 -26.03
CA LEU A 682 2.63 8.90 -27.28
C LEU A 682 4.07 9.46 -27.16
N ALA A 683 4.37 10.16 -26.06
CA ALA A 683 5.71 10.66 -25.79
C ALA A 683 6.73 9.52 -25.66
N GLN A 684 6.36 8.43 -24.97
CA GLN A 684 7.19 7.24 -24.84
C GLN A 684 7.43 6.56 -26.19
N LEU A 685 6.41 6.44 -27.05
CA LEU A 685 6.53 5.89 -28.39
C LEU A 685 7.50 6.70 -29.26
N VAL A 686 7.44 8.04 -29.20
CA VAL A 686 8.39 8.91 -29.91
C VAL A 686 9.83 8.68 -29.42
N GLN A 687 10.03 8.53 -28.11
CA GLN A 687 11.36 8.20 -27.56
C GLN A 687 11.84 6.81 -27.99
N CYS A 688 10.97 5.81 -28.02
CA CYS A 688 11.29 4.46 -28.47
C CYS A 688 11.67 4.43 -29.96
N VAL A 689 10.93 5.16 -30.81
CA VAL A 689 11.25 5.27 -32.26
C VAL A 689 12.54 6.05 -32.50
N ASN A 690 12.81 7.11 -31.72
CA ASN A 690 14.09 7.80 -31.76
C ASN A 690 15.25 6.88 -31.34
N THR A 691 15.04 6.05 -30.32
CA THR A 691 16.02 5.04 -29.88
C THR A 691 16.26 3.99 -30.96
N LEU A 692 15.20 3.53 -31.64
CA LEU A 692 15.29 2.62 -32.77
C LEU A 692 16.16 3.19 -33.90
N ALA A 693 15.94 4.46 -34.28
CA ALA A 693 16.76 5.15 -35.28
C ALA A 693 18.23 5.25 -34.85
N VAL A 694 18.52 5.54 -33.58
CA VAL A 694 19.89 5.55 -33.04
C VAL A 694 20.52 4.16 -33.05
N ASN A 695 19.77 3.10 -32.73
CA ASN A 695 20.27 1.73 -32.75
C ASN A 695 20.64 1.28 -34.17
N VAL A 696 19.81 1.61 -35.17
CA VAL A 696 20.13 1.38 -36.58
C VAL A 696 21.44 2.09 -36.95
N GLN A 697 21.60 3.35 -36.55
CA GLN A 697 22.80 4.15 -36.82
C GLN A 697 24.07 3.55 -36.20
N LYS A 698 23.99 3.06 -34.95
CA LYS A 698 25.08 2.36 -34.27
C LYS A 698 25.51 1.09 -35.00
N ILE A 699 24.55 0.32 -35.51
CA ILE A 699 24.81 -0.92 -36.25
C ILE A 699 25.49 -0.64 -37.59
N VAL A 700 25.03 0.38 -38.32
CA VAL A 700 25.64 0.77 -39.60
C VAL A 700 26.85 1.69 -39.45
N LYS A 701 27.23 2.07 -38.23
CA LYS A 701 28.29 3.05 -37.92
C LYS A 701 28.13 4.35 -38.75
N GLY A 702 26.89 4.79 -38.88
CA GLY A 702 26.48 5.94 -39.69
C GLY A 702 26.61 5.79 -41.20
N HIS A 703 26.87 4.60 -41.76
CA HIS A 703 26.88 4.37 -43.22
C HIS A 703 25.54 3.78 -43.66
N HIS A 704 24.56 4.65 -43.88
CA HIS A 704 23.24 4.20 -44.29
C HIS A 704 23.24 3.72 -45.75
N THR A 705 22.75 2.51 -45.97
CA THR A 705 22.30 2.03 -47.29
C THR A 705 21.00 2.73 -47.71
N ARG A 706 20.59 2.58 -48.98
CA ARG A 706 19.30 3.12 -49.47
C ARG A 706 18.11 2.68 -48.59
N LYS A 707 18.09 1.41 -48.16
CA LYS A 707 17.03 0.84 -47.29
C LYS A 707 17.08 1.38 -45.87
N THR A 708 18.25 1.37 -45.23
CA THR A 708 18.37 1.89 -43.85
C THR A 708 18.16 3.40 -43.78
N GLY A 709 18.51 4.13 -44.84
CA GLY A 709 18.23 5.56 -44.96
C GLY A 709 16.74 5.86 -45.15
N SER A 710 16.01 5.07 -45.96
CA SER A 710 14.55 5.21 -46.04
C SER A 710 13.87 4.85 -44.71
N PHE A 711 14.36 3.83 -44.02
CA PHE A 711 13.85 3.42 -42.72
C PHE A 711 13.99 4.53 -41.67
N VAL A 712 15.17 5.12 -41.50
CA VAL A 712 15.35 6.20 -40.52
C VAL A 712 14.52 7.44 -40.88
N ARG A 713 14.34 7.74 -42.18
CA ARG A 713 13.40 8.78 -42.61
C ARG A 713 11.95 8.45 -42.24
N ALA A 714 11.55 7.18 -42.29
CA ALA A 714 10.24 6.74 -41.82
C ALA A 714 10.10 6.90 -40.30
N CYS A 715 11.14 6.58 -39.50
CA CYS A 715 11.16 6.86 -38.07
C CYS A 715 11.01 8.36 -37.76
N ALA A 716 11.75 9.21 -38.48
CA ALA A 716 11.64 10.66 -38.31
C ALA A 716 10.26 11.18 -38.71
N ALA A 717 9.67 10.67 -39.80
CA ALA A 717 8.32 11.00 -40.22
C ALA A 717 7.30 10.58 -39.15
N TYR A 718 7.41 9.36 -38.61
CA TYR A 718 6.57 8.87 -37.52
C TYR A 718 6.61 9.82 -36.31
N CYS A 719 7.80 10.21 -35.85
CA CYS A 719 7.93 11.17 -34.75
C CYS A 719 7.24 12.50 -35.11
N PHE A 720 7.49 13.03 -36.31
CA PHE A 720 6.95 14.31 -36.76
C PHE A 720 5.42 14.36 -36.80
N ILE A 721 4.75 13.25 -37.16
CA ILE A 721 3.28 13.19 -37.18
C ILE A 721 2.66 12.80 -35.84
N THR A 722 3.44 12.25 -34.90
CA THR A 722 2.95 11.83 -33.57
C THR A 722 3.01 12.97 -32.56
N ILE A 723 4.07 13.78 -32.59
CA ILE A 723 4.27 14.88 -31.64
C ILE A 723 3.10 15.90 -31.64
N PRO A 724 2.50 16.31 -32.78
CA PRO A 724 1.35 17.22 -32.77
C PRO A 724 0.14 16.72 -31.98
N SER A 725 0.00 15.40 -31.81
CA SER A 725 -1.13 14.79 -31.09
C SER A 725 -1.05 14.94 -29.57
N ILE A 726 0.11 15.35 -29.04
CA ILE A 726 0.32 15.58 -27.59
C ILE A 726 -0.19 16.97 -27.22
N VAL A 727 -0.97 17.08 -26.14
CA VAL A 727 -1.57 18.36 -25.71
C VAL A 727 -0.51 19.27 -25.09
N SER A 728 0.38 18.71 -24.26
CA SER A 728 1.42 19.48 -23.55
C SER A 728 2.42 20.16 -24.50
N VAL A 729 2.45 21.50 -24.50
CA VAL A 729 3.40 22.31 -25.29
C VAL A 729 4.86 22.02 -24.90
N TYR A 730 5.13 21.90 -23.59
CA TYR A 730 6.45 21.58 -23.05
C TYR A 730 7.00 20.28 -23.64
N THR A 731 6.19 19.22 -23.56
CA THR A 731 6.55 17.89 -24.08
C THR A 731 6.76 17.91 -25.59
N ARG A 732 5.89 18.61 -26.34
CA ARG A 732 6.06 18.78 -27.79
C ARG A 732 7.39 19.43 -28.16
N LEU A 733 7.76 20.52 -27.48
CA LEU A 733 9.02 21.23 -27.72
C LEU A 733 10.24 20.32 -27.47
N GLU A 734 10.26 19.62 -26.34
CA GLU A 734 11.35 18.68 -26.01
C GLU A 734 11.47 17.54 -27.03
N LEU A 735 10.34 16.96 -27.43
CA LEU A 735 10.30 15.85 -28.39
C LEU A 735 10.69 16.28 -29.81
N TYR A 736 10.30 17.48 -30.25
CA TYR A 736 10.75 17.99 -31.56
C TYR A 736 12.26 18.26 -31.56
N LEU A 737 12.80 18.85 -30.48
CA LEU A 737 14.23 19.07 -30.35
C LEU A 737 15.00 17.75 -30.32
N LEU A 738 14.52 16.76 -29.56
CA LEU A 738 15.11 15.42 -29.50
C LEU A 738 15.07 14.72 -30.87
N SER A 739 13.91 14.69 -31.51
CA SER A 739 13.74 14.04 -32.83
C SER A 739 14.55 14.73 -33.91
N GLY A 740 14.69 16.07 -33.85
CA GLY A 740 15.57 16.84 -34.73
C GLY A 740 17.05 16.47 -34.55
N ARG A 741 17.52 16.31 -33.31
CA ARG A 741 18.90 15.84 -33.01
C ARG A 741 19.15 14.44 -33.56
N VAL A 742 18.20 13.53 -33.36
CA VAL A 742 18.32 12.15 -33.85
C VAL A 742 18.31 12.11 -35.37
N ALA A 743 17.48 12.92 -36.03
CA ALA A 743 17.50 13.06 -37.48
C ALA A 743 18.85 13.60 -37.98
N LEU A 744 19.40 14.62 -37.31
CA LEU A 744 20.70 15.20 -37.65
C LEU A 744 21.85 14.19 -37.46
N PHE A 745 21.81 13.42 -36.38
CA PHE A 745 22.76 12.33 -36.11
C PHE A 745 22.71 11.19 -37.15
N ASN A 746 21.58 11.03 -37.85
CA ASN A 746 21.39 10.07 -38.94
C ASN A 746 21.55 10.71 -40.34
N SER A 747 22.11 11.92 -40.44
CA SER A 747 22.27 12.66 -41.69
C SER A 747 20.95 12.92 -42.46
N CYS A 748 19.81 12.94 -41.76
CA CYS A 748 18.49 13.24 -42.32
C CYS A 748 18.18 14.74 -42.20
N LEU A 749 18.94 15.56 -42.94
CA LEU A 749 18.94 17.03 -42.78
C LEU A 749 17.57 17.68 -43.01
N GLY A 750 16.84 17.25 -44.04
CA GLY A 750 15.52 17.82 -44.35
C GLY A 750 14.48 17.58 -43.25
N GLN A 751 14.51 16.39 -42.64
CA GLN A 751 13.64 16.05 -41.50
C GLN A 751 14.06 16.81 -40.24
N ALA A 752 15.37 16.98 -40.01
CA ALA A 752 15.88 17.75 -38.89
C ALA A 752 15.44 19.23 -38.98
N ASP A 753 15.61 19.85 -40.14
CA ASP A 753 15.19 21.22 -40.43
C ASP A 753 13.67 21.41 -40.24
N ALA A 754 12.86 20.45 -40.70
CA ALA A 754 11.41 20.48 -40.47
C ALA A 754 11.07 20.44 -38.97
N CYS A 755 11.69 19.56 -38.19
CA CYS A 755 11.48 19.48 -36.73
C CYS A 755 11.86 20.79 -36.03
N PHE A 756 13.01 21.38 -36.37
CA PHE A 756 13.47 22.63 -35.75
C PHE A 756 12.57 23.81 -36.11
N LYS A 757 12.18 23.95 -37.38
CA LYS A 757 11.25 25.01 -37.81
C LYS A 757 9.89 24.88 -37.13
N THR A 758 9.37 23.67 -36.98
CA THR A 758 8.11 23.44 -36.26
C THR A 758 8.24 23.76 -34.77
N ALA A 759 9.34 23.35 -34.11
CA ALA A 759 9.59 23.70 -32.72
C ALA A 759 9.63 25.23 -32.50
N LEU A 760 10.26 25.97 -33.42
CA LEU A 760 10.31 27.44 -33.37
C LEU A 760 8.95 28.10 -33.59
N LYS A 761 8.06 27.49 -34.39
CA LYS A 761 6.69 27.98 -34.61
C LYS A 761 5.78 27.78 -33.39
N ILE A 762 6.02 26.73 -32.61
CA ILE A 762 5.22 26.40 -31.40
C ILE A 762 5.69 27.22 -30.19
N LEU A 763 6.95 27.69 -30.19
CA LEU A 763 7.54 28.44 -29.08
C LEU A 763 6.68 29.60 -28.52
N PRO A 764 5.97 30.41 -29.35
CA PRO A 764 5.08 31.46 -28.85
C PRO A 764 3.91 30.97 -28.01
N GLU A 765 3.41 29.75 -28.25
CA GLU A 765 2.29 29.17 -27.49
C GLU A 765 2.64 29.00 -26.01
N LEU A 766 3.92 28.79 -25.70
CA LEU A 766 4.43 28.64 -24.33
C LEU A 766 4.32 29.94 -23.51
N VAL A 767 4.43 31.10 -24.16
CA VAL A 767 4.41 32.42 -23.49
C VAL A 767 2.99 32.82 -23.09
N MET A 768 1.98 32.13 -23.62
CA MET A 768 0.57 32.33 -23.31
C MET A 768 0.08 31.48 -22.12
N ASP A 769 0.96 30.72 -21.49
CA ASP A 769 0.64 29.83 -20.36
C ASP A 769 0.35 30.62 -19.06
N GLU A 770 -0.58 30.13 -18.24
CA GLU A 770 -1.05 30.78 -17.01
C GLU A 770 0.08 30.88 -15.96
N ASN A 771 0.99 29.90 -15.93
CA ASN A 771 2.11 29.87 -14.99
C ASN A 771 3.41 30.43 -15.59
N GLN A 772 3.43 31.75 -15.76
CA GLN A 772 4.52 32.46 -16.44
C GLN A 772 5.92 32.17 -15.88
N LYS A 773 6.10 32.00 -14.56
CA LYS A 773 7.43 31.73 -13.97
C LYS A 773 8.01 30.36 -14.36
N GLN A 774 7.15 29.36 -14.50
CA GLN A 774 7.56 28.02 -14.92
C GLN A 774 7.91 28.00 -16.40
N ALA A 775 7.07 28.63 -17.24
CA ALA A 775 7.31 28.84 -18.66
C ALA A 775 8.65 29.56 -18.90
N GLU A 776 8.90 30.62 -18.12
CA GLU A 776 10.12 31.42 -18.14
C GLU A 776 11.39 30.59 -17.83
N THR A 777 11.35 29.76 -16.79
CA THR A 777 12.48 28.91 -16.38
C THR A 777 12.76 27.82 -17.42
N PHE A 778 11.70 27.16 -17.91
CA PHE A 778 11.79 26.15 -18.95
C PHE A 778 12.36 26.75 -20.24
N LEU A 779 11.82 27.89 -20.70
CA LEU A 779 12.21 28.53 -21.94
C LEU A 779 13.70 28.91 -21.96
N LEU A 780 14.21 29.44 -20.85
CA LEU A 780 15.63 29.78 -20.74
C LEU A 780 16.52 28.53 -20.92
N SER A 781 16.17 27.43 -20.26
CA SER A 781 16.90 26.16 -20.38
C SER A 781 16.78 25.54 -21.78
N TYR A 782 15.58 25.57 -22.34
CA TYR A 782 15.26 25.01 -23.65
C TYR A 782 15.98 25.76 -24.77
N VAL A 783 15.91 27.10 -24.80
CA VAL A 783 16.57 27.90 -25.85
C VAL A 783 18.09 27.79 -25.74
N ARG A 784 18.68 27.75 -24.55
CA ARG A 784 20.13 27.46 -24.40
C ARG A 784 20.50 26.12 -25.05
N ASN A 785 19.69 25.10 -24.80
CA ASN A 785 19.87 23.77 -25.39
C ASN A 785 19.65 23.79 -26.91
N PHE A 786 18.69 24.58 -27.40
CA PHE A 786 18.39 24.76 -28.82
C PHE A 786 19.52 25.49 -29.55
N LEU A 787 20.05 26.57 -28.98
CA LEU A 787 21.18 27.34 -29.50
C LEU A 787 22.44 26.48 -29.66
N SER A 788 22.66 25.55 -28.71
CA SER A 788 23.75 24.58 -28.85
C SER A 788 23.57 23.69 -30.09
N VAL A 789 22.35 23.21 -30.35
CA VAL A 789 22.09 22.40 -31.54
C VAL A 789 22.29 23.20 -32.81
N LEU A 790 21.74 24.43 -32.87
CA LEU A 790 21.83 25.32 -34.03
C LEU A 790 23.27 25.59 -34.48
N LEU A 791 24.24 25.58 -33.56
CA LEU A 791 25.66 25.71 -33.92
C LEU A 791 26.12 24.63 -34.91
N THR A 792 25.59 23.41 -34.77
CA THR A 792 25.98 22.26 -35.63
C THR A 792 25.06 22.05 -36.82
N VAL A 793 23.94 22.77 -36.90
CA VAL A 793 22.95 22.63 -37.98
C VAL A 793 23.50 23.28 -39.25
N PRO A 794 23.60 22.54 -40.37
CA PRO A 794 23.97 23.12 -41.65
C PRO A 794 22.87 24.05 -42.18
N ASP A 795 23.27 25.18 -42.73
CA ASP A 795 22.35 26.06 -43.45
C ASP A 795 21.89 25.42 -44.76
N SER A 796 20.61 25.61 -45.10
CA SER A 796 20.08 25.17 -46.38
C SER A 796 20.53 26.12 -47.50
N PRO A 797 20.97 25.60 -48.66
CA PRO A 797 21.37 26.43 -49.80
C PRO A 797 20.27 27.39 -50.27
N ASP A 798 19.01 26.98 -50.16
CA ASP A 798 17.85 27.70 -50.70
C ASP A 798 17.28 28.78 -49.77
N SER A 799 17.54 28.71 -48.46
CA SER A 799 16.89 29.59 -47.47
C SER A 799 17.77 30.71 -46.94
N GLY A 800 18.97 30.84 -47.50
CA GLY A 800 19.97 31.81 -47.06
C GLY A 800 20.59 31.47 -45.71
N VAL A 801 21.65 32.21 -45.39
CA VAL A 801 22.49 31.97 -44.22
C VAL A 801 21.74 32.23 -42.90
N LEU A 802 21.97 31.38 -41.89
CA LEU A 802 21.46 31.49 -40.52
C LEU A 802 19.92 31.56 -40.44
N ASN A 803 19.23 30.83 -41.31
CA ASN A 803 17.76 30.88 -41.41
C ASN A 803 17.07 30.48 -40.10
N CYS A 804 17.45 29.34 -39.49
CA CYS A 804 16.84 28.91 -38.22
C CYS A 804 17.07 29.92 -37.08
N THR A 805 18.26 30.54 -37.04
CA THR A 805 18.58 31.60 -36.07
C THR A 805 17.73 32.84 -36.30
N ARG A 806 17.51 33.24 -37.56
CA ARG A 806 16.61 34.35 -37.93
C ARG A 806 15.17 34.06 -37.53
N ILE A 807 14.68 32.84 -37.77
CA ILE A 807 13.35 32.42 -37.34
C ILE A 807 13.25 32.53 -35.81
N LEU A 808 14.23 32.01 -35.06
CA LEU A 808 14.25 32.13 -33.60
C LEU A 808 14.19 33.60 -33.13
N LEU A 809 15.02 34.48 -33.70
CA LEU A 809 15.03 35.90 -33.36
C LEU A 809 13.70 36.59 -33.67
N ASN A 810 13.13 36.33 -34.83
CA ASN A 810 11.82 36.87 -35.23
C ASN A 810 10.72 36.37 -34.28
N THR A 811 10.75 35.09 -33.91
CA THR A 811 9.83 34.52 -32.94
C THR A 811 9.95 35.21 -31.59
N LEU A 812 11.16 35.36 -31.05
CA LEU A 812 11.42 36.03 -29.77
C LEU A 812 11.03 37.52 -29.80
N GLN A 813 11.12 38.19 -30.95
CA GLN A 813 10.66 39.57 -31.10
C GLN A 813 9.13 39.68 -31.15
N SER A 814 8.47 38.71 -31.78
CA SER A 814 7.00 38.70 -31.95
C SER A 814 6.23 38.35 -30.67
N THR A 815 6.87 37.70 -29.71
CA THR A 815 6.25 37.31 -28.43
C THR A 815 6.11 38.50 -27.49
N LYS A 816 4.95 38.61 -26.82
CA LYS A 816 4.71 39.65 -25.82
C LYS A 816 5.36 39.25 -24.50
N TRP A 817 6.35 40.03 -24.06
CA TRP A 817 7.08 39.79 -22.81
C TRP A 817 6.61 40.71 -21.69
N ASN A 818 6.70 40.24 -20.45
CA ASN A 818 6.44 41.06 -19.28
C ASN A 818 7.52 42.15 -19.12
N SER A 819 7.08 43.38 -18.89
CA SER A 819 7.91 44.60 -18.82
C SER A 819 8.98 44.60 -17.71
N GLY A 820 9.00 43.59 -16.84
CA GLY A 820 9.97 43.43 -15.74
C GLY A 820 10.85 42.17 -15.81
N SER A 821 10.74 41.35 -16.86
CA SER A 821 11.47 40.08 -17.00
C SER A 821 12.84 40.28 -17.67
N MET A 822 13.91 39.73 -17.08
CA MET A 822 15.28 39.81 -17.63
C MET A 822 15.59 38.69 -18.63
N ILE A 823 14.59 37.86 -18.93
CA ILE A 823 14.78 36.62 -19.70
C ILE A 823 15.10 36.92 -21.15
N VAL A 824 14.40 37.85 -21.78
CA VAL A 824 14.68 38.28 -23.15
C VAL A 824 16.11 38.76 -23.30
N ALA A 825 16.57 39.59 -22.37
CA ALA A 825 17.93 40.08 -22.35
C ALA A 825 18.94 38.94 -22.14
N THR A 826 18.65 38.00 -21.24
CA THR A 826 19.49 36.82 -21.00
C THR A 826 19.54 35.91 -22.23
N LEU A 827 18.42 35.72 -22.94
CA LEU A 827 18.35 34.94 -24.18
C LEU A 827 19.18 35.60 -25.27
N TYR A 828 19.05 36.91 -25.48
CA TYR A 828 19.88 37.65 -26.43
C TYR A 828 21.37 37.58 -26.11
N LEU A 829 21.77 37.62 -24.83
CA LEU A 829 23.16 37.37 -24.43
C LEU A 829 23.64 35.97 -24.83
N ASN A 830 22.82 34.93 -24.64
CA ASN A 830 23.16 33.57 -25.08
C ASN A 830 23.22 33.45 -26.61
N VAL A 831 22.40 34.21 -27.35
CA VAL A 831 22.48 34.26 -28.82
C VAL A 831 23.79 34.90 -29.27
N LEU A 832 24.25 35.96 -28.60
CA LEU A 832 25.57 36.56 -28.88
C LEU A 832 26.71 35.56 -28.65
N ASP A 833 26.63 34.72 -27.61
CA ASP A 833 27.60 33.64 -27.39
C ASP A 833 27.62 32.63 -28.55
N MET A 834 26.45 32.22 -29.03
CA MET A 834 26.33 31.27 -30.13
C MET A 834 26.81 31.89 -31.46
N LEU A 835 26.41 33.11 -31.79
CA LEU A 835 26.84 33.82 -33.01
C LEU A 835 28.35 34.08 -33.03
N SER A 836 28.93 34.47 -31.89
CA SER A 836 30.38 34.67 -31.79
C SER A 836 31.18 33.37 -31.90
N THR A 837 30.60 32.26 -31.46
CA THR A 837 31.14 30.92 -31.69
C THR A 837 31.02 30.52 -33.17
N MET A 838 29.92 30.87 -33.84
CA MET A 838 29.72 30.61 -35.27
C MET A 838 30.71 31.35 -36.18
N ALA A 839 31.28 32.46 -35.70
CA ALA A 839 32.29 33.24 -36.44
C ALA A 839 33.70 32.63 -36.38
N GLN A 840 33.95 31.64 -35.51
CA GLN A 840 35.27 31.01 -35.38
C GLN A 840 35.54 30.06 -36.56
N GLU A 841 36.82 29.85 -36.89
CA GLU A 841 37.24 28.96 -37.98
C GLU A 841 36.85 27.49 -37.75
N THR A 842 36.76 27.07 -36.48
CA THR A 842 36.38 25.70 -36.10
C THR A 842 35.46 25.74 -34.89
N TYR A 843 34.37 24.96 -34.93
CA TYR A 843 33.42 24.89 -33.83
C TYR A 843 33.93 24.01 -32.68
N PRO A 844 33.46 24.24 -31.43
CA PRO A 844 33.92 23.47 -30.26
C PRO A 844 33.53 21.99 -30.29
N TYR A 845 32.49 21.63 -31.06
CA TYR A 845 32.04 20.26 -31.25
C TYR A 845 31.32 20.13 -32.60
N HIS A 846 31.28 18.89 -33.11
CA HIS A 846 30.69 18.52 -34.38
C HIS A 846 29.84 17.26 -34.24
N VAL A 847 28.89 17.10 -35.16
CA VAL A 847 28.16 15.84 -35.30
C VAL A 847 28.84 15.01 -36.38
N THR A 848 29.08 13.73 -36.08
CA THR A 848 29.74 12.81 -37.00
C THR A 848 29.00 12.78 -38.34
N LYS A 849 29.71 13.03 -39.44
CA LYS A 849 29.20 13.00 -40.83
C LYS A 849 28.17 14.08 -41.19
N VAL A 850 28.10 15.15 -40.40
CA VAL A 850 27.36 16.36 -40.77
C VAL A 850 28.35 17.49 -40.92
N GLU A 851 28.36 18.12 -42.09
CA GLU A 851 29.19 19.30 -42.37
C GLU A 851 28.50 20.52 -41.77
N SER A 852 28.99 21.00 -40.63
CA SER A 852 28.49 22.20 -39.98
C SER A 852 28.97 23.47 -40.70
N ASN A 853 28.41 24.62 -40.31
CA ASN A 853 28.66 25.90 -40.97
C ASN A 853 30.13 26.37 -40.94
N ASP A 854 30.96 25.88 -40.01
CA ASP A 854 32.41 26.12 -40.04
C ASP A 854 33.13 25.38 -41.17
N THR A 855 32.60 24.23 -41.59
CA THR A 855 33.11 23.52 -42.77
C THR A 855 32.55 24.11 -44.06
N LEU A 856 31.27 24.53 -44.05
CA LEU A 856 30.59 25.06 -45.24
C LEU A 856 31.05 26.49 -45.61
N TYR A 857 31.14 27.38 -44.62
CA TYR A 857 31.50 28.78 -44.82
C TYR A 857 32.88 29.13 -44.23
N GLY A 858 33.34 28.40 -43.21
CA GLY A 858 34.55 28.75 -42.47
C GLY A 858 34.51 30.19 -41.95
N SER A 859 35.62 30.89 -42.08
CA SER A 859 35.73 32.33 -41.79
C SER A 859 35.63 33.18 -43.07
N ASP A 860 34.69 32.87 -43.97
CA ASP A 860 34.41 33.71 -45.13
C ASP A 860 33.99 35.13 -44.66
N PRO A 861 34.64 36.20 -45.16
CA PRO A 861 34.29 37.58 -44.80
C PRO A 861 32.81 37.94 -45.07
N LYS A 862 32.15 37.32 -46.05
CA LYS A 862 30.72 37.55 -46.31
C LYS A 862 29.84 36.97 -45.21
N PHE A 863 30.17 35.77 -44.74
CA PHE A 863 29.46 35.09 -43.65
C PHE A 863 29.65 35.83 -42.32
N ILE A 864 30.89 36.21 -42.01
CA ILE A 864 31.21 37.00 -40.81
C ILE A 864 30.50 38.35 -40.86
N SER A 865 30.40 39.00 -42.02
CA SER A 865 29.66 40.25 -42.16
C SER A 865 28.18 40.10 -41.81
N GLU A 866 27.54 38.99 -42.19
CA GLU A 866 26.16 38.70 -41.80
C GLU A 866 26.01 38.43 -40.30
N ILE A 867 26.97 37.71 -39.70
CA ILE A 867 27.02 37.50 -38.23
C ILE A 867 27.13 38.84 -37.51
N ASP A 868 28.08 39.69 -37.92
CA ASP A 868 28.32 41.00 -37.31
C ASP A 868 27.09 41.93 -37.44
N LYS A 869 26.38 41.88 -38.58
CA LYS A 869 25.09 42.58 -38.75
C LYS A 869 24.05 42.10 -37.74
N MET A 870 23.90 40.79 -37.56
CA MET A 870 22.96 40.23 -36.58
C MET A 870 23.35 40.55 -35.14
N CYS A 871 24.62 40.42 -34.78
CA CYS A 871 25.12 40.84 -33.46
C CYS A 871 24.88 42.34 -33.22
N THR A 872 25.00 43.19 -34.24
CA THR A 872 24.68 44.62 -34.13
C THR A 872 23.19 44.87 -33.87
N ILE A 873 22.29 44.11 -34.51
CA ILE A 873 20.84 44.20 -34.25
C ILE A 873 20.54 43.77 -32.81
N ILE A 874 21.09 42.64 -32.35
CA ILE A 874 20.88 42.13 -30.99
C ILE A 874 21.46 43.11 -29.95
N LEU A 875 22.63 43.70 -30.21
CA LEU A 875 23.22 44.71 -29.33
C LEU A 875 22.31 45.94 -29.18
N ARG A 876 21.70 46.41 -30.27
CA ARG A 876 20.74 47.53 -30.22
C ARG A 876 19.53 47.19 -29.39
N GLU A 877 19.00 45.97 -29.53
CA GLU A 877 17.85 45.51 -28.76
C GLU A 877 18.19 45.40 -27.27
N LEU A 878 19.36 44.83 -26.92
CA LEU A 878 19.85 44.79 -25.53
C LEU A 878 20.01 46.18 -24.91
N LEU A 879 20.52 47.16 -25.67
CA LEU A 879 20.61 48.55 -25.21
C LEU A 879 19.22 49.20 -25.05
N SER A 880 18.25 48.85 -25.91
CA SER A 880 16.85 49.27 -25.76
C SER A 880 16.24 48.72 -24.48
N GLN A 881 16.43 47.41 -24.21
CA GLN A 881 15.98 46.75 -22.98
C GLN A 881 16.64 47.36 -21.72
N LEU A 882 17.95 47.63 -21.76
CA LEU A 882 18.67 48.33 -20.69
C LEU A 882 18.09 49.72 -20.38
N LYS A 883 17.59 50.42 -21.41
CA LYS A 883 16.92 51.71 -21.26
C LYS A 883 15.50 51.55 -20.68
N GLN A 884 14.78 50.50 -21.06
CA GLN A 884 13.41 50.22 -20.59
C GLN A 884 13.38 49.76 -19.12
N ILE A 885 14.33 48.95 -18.67
CA ILE A 885 14.40 48.43 -17.28
C ILE A 885 14.55 49.54 -16.23
N GLY A 886 15.14 50.68 -16.60
CA GLY A 886 15.34 51.82 -15.69
C GLY A 886 16.38 51.57 -14.59
N SER A 887 16.57 52.54 -13.70
CA SER A 887 17.59 52.50 -12.65
C SER A 887 17.23 51.49 -11.55
N GLY A 888 18.00 50.39 -11.47
CA GLY A 888 17.81 49.35 -10.46
C GLY A 888 18.85 48.23 -10.54
N ARG A 889 18.77 47.26 -9.62
CA ARG A 889 19.71 46.11 -9.54
C ARG A 889 19.80 45.31 -10.84
N LYS A 890 18.66 45.00 -11.47
CA LYS A 890 18.61 44.25 -12.74
C LYS A 890 19.33 44.97 -13.89
N GLN A 891 19.28 46.30 -13.94
CA GLN A 891 20.02 47.09 -14.93
C GLN A 891 21.52 46.99 -14.72
N ALA A 892 21.98 47.03 -13.45
CA ALA A 892 23.39 46.94 -13.12
C ALA A 892 23.96 45.54 -13.43
N GLU A 893 23.20 44.47 -13.12
CA GLU A 893 23.53 43.09 -13.48
C GLU A 893 23.61 42.89 -15.01
N LEU A 894 22.60 43.33 -15.76
CA LEU A 894 22.59 43.22 -17.23
C LEU A 894 23.71 44.03 -17.89
N SER A 895 24.00 45.23 -17.36
CA SER A 895 25.08 46.08 -17.87
C SER A 895 26.44 45.41 -17.69
N LEU A 896 26.64 44.76 -16.55
CA LEU A 896 27.87 44.03 -16.26
C LEU A 896 27.99 42.78 -17.15
N ASP A 897 26.94 41.99 -17.30
CA ASP A 897 26.95 40.80 -18.15
C ASP A 897 27.22 41.16 -19.61
N LEU A 898 26.56 42.20 -20.14
CA LEU A 898 26.79 42.69 -21.50
C LEU A 898 28.22 43.22 -21.69
N MET A 899 28.77 43.93 -20.70
CA MET A 899 30.17 44.37 -20.70
C MET A 899 31.11 43.18 -20.80
N VAL A 900 30.92 42.15 -19.97
CA VAL A 900 31.74 40.92 -20.02
C VAL A 900 31.65 40.27 -21.40
N LYS A 901 30.47 40.19 -22.02
CA LYS A 901 30.30 39.63 -23.37
C LYS A 901 31.03 40.46 -24.45
N ILE A 902 30.91 41.78 -24.43
CA ILE A 902 31.60 42.66 -25.38
C ILE A 902 33.12 42.49 -25.27
N VAL A 903 33.64 42.47 -24.05
CA VAL A 903 35.08 42.37 -23.80
C VAL A 903 35.64 41.00 -24.17
N THR A 904 34.85 39.93 -24.03
CA THR A 904 35.29 38.56 -24.31
C THR A 904 35.08 38.12 -25.75
N LEU A 905 34.07 38.64 -26.45
CA LEU A 905 33.65 38.18 -27.77
C LEU A 905 33.86 39.22 -28.89
N GLY A 906 33.98 40.50 -28.55
CA GLY A 906 34.15 41.59 -29.51
C GLY A 906 35.61 41.84 -29.90
N ASP A 907 35.84 42.24 -31.14
CA ASP A 907 37.14 42.75 -31.59
C ASP A 907 37.37 44.17 -31.04
N LEU A 908 38.17 44.23 -29.98
CA LEU A 908 38.46 45.48 -29.27
C LEU A 908 39.37 46.43 -30.06
N ASN A 909 39.93 46.03 -31.20
CA ASN A 909 40.76 46.92 -32.02
C ASN A 909 39.96 48.09 -32.64
N LYS A 910 38.63 48.08 -32.54
CA LYS A 910 37.76 49.16 -33.04
C LYS A 910 37.14 49.97 -31.90
N ASN A 911 37.39 51.28 -31.91
CA ASN A 911 37.15 52.23 -30.80
C ASN A 911 35.69 52.29 -30.29
N GLY A 912 34.70 51.88 -31.08
CA GLY A 912 33.28 51.95 -30.70
C GLY A 912 32.91 51.00 -29.55
N LEU A 913 33.35 49.73 -29.61
CA LEU A 913 33.02 48.72 -28.60
C LEU A 913 33.72 48.97 -27.27
N ILE A 914 34.96 49.48 -27.30
CA ILE A 914 35.71 49.89 -26.10
C ILE A 914 34.93 50.96 -25.32
N THR A 915 34.48 52.00 -26.02
CA THR A 915 33.76 53.12 -25.40
C THR A 915 32.45 52.63 -24.78
N LEU A 916 31.74 51.72 -25.46
CA LEU A 916 30.52 51.11 -24.94
C LEU A 916 30.78 50.25 -23.69
N ALA A 917 31.83 49.43 -23.69
CA ALA A 917 32.19 48.58 -22.54
C ALA A 917 32.52 49.41 -21.29
N ILE A 918 33.26 50.52 -21.44
CA ILE A 918 33.57 51.45 -20.33
C ILE A 918 32.29 52.10 -19.80
N ASN A 919 31.40 52.55 -20.70
CA ASN A 919 30.13 53.16 -20.30
C ASN A 919 29.22 52.17 -19.56
N LEU A 920 29.19 50.89 -19.97
CA LEU A 920 28.41 49.85 -19.30
C LEU A 920 28.98 49.50 -17.92
N TRP A 921 30.31 49.47 -17.77
CA TRP A 921 30.96 49.32 -16.46
C TRP A 921 30.60 50.47 -15.51
N GLN A 922 30.72 51.72 -15.97
CA GLN A 922 30.33 52.88 -15.17
C GLN A 922 28.83 52.88 -14.84
N LEU A 923 27.98 52.43 -15.76
CA LEU A 923 26.54 52.28 -15.52
C LEU A 923 26.25 51.24 -14.44
N SER A 924 27.00 50.13 -14.39
CA SER A 924 26.85 49.12 -13.33
C SER A 924 27.28 49.63 -11.95
N LEU A 925 28.22 50.58 -11.88
CA LEU A 925 28.72 51.19 -10.63
C LEU A 925 27.82 52.29 -10.07
N LYS A 926 27.10 53.02 -10.93
CA LYS A 926 26.43 54.30 -10.60
C LYS A 926 25.50 54.27 -9.39
N HIS A 927 24.96 53.11 -9.02
CA HIS A 927 24.01 52.97 -7.91
C HIS A 927 24.42 51.91 -6.86
N GLY A 928 25.63 51.34 -6.96
CA GLY A 928 26.17 50.40 -5.94
C GLY A 928 25.40 49.09 -5.76
N TYR A 929 24.59 48.66 -6.74
CA TYR A 929 23.75 47.45 -6.62
C TYR A 929 24.49 46.12 -6.83
N VAL A 930 25.67 46.14 -7.46
CA VAL A 930 26.48 44.95 -7.74
C VAL A 930 27.51 44.76 -6.63
N ASP A 931 27.73 43.51 -6.20
CA ASP A 931 28.72 43.19 -5.17
C ASP A 931 30.13 43.63 -5.62
N PRO A 932 30.81 44.52 -4.87
CA PRO A 932 32.16 44.98 -5.21
C PRO A 932 33.17 43.83 -5.28
N LYS A 933 32.99 42.75 -4.52
CA LYS A 933 33.87 41.57 -4.60
C LYS A 933 33.77 40.88 -5.96
N TYR A 934 32.56 40.82 -6.52
CA TYR A 934 32.32 40.24 -7.84
C TYR A 934 32.96 41.07 -8.96
N MET A 935 32.93 42.41 -8.85
CA MET A 935 33.57 43.30 -9.80
C MET A 935 35.10 43.20 -9.76
N ILE A 936 35.70 43.13 -8.57
CA ILE A 936 37.15 42.91 -8.40
C ILE A 936 37.56 41.59 -9.06
N ARG A 937 36.87 40.49 -8.76
CA ARG A 937 37.12 39.17 -9.38
C ARG A 937 36.96 39.18 -10.89
N THR A 938 35.96 39.89 -11.41
CA THR A 938 35.74 40.03 -12.86
C THR A 938 36.92 40.75 -13.52
N LYS A 939 37.44 41.81 -12.87
CA LYS A 939 38.62 42.54 -13.33
C LYS A 939 39.89 41.67 -13.28
N GLU A 940 40.07 40.89 -12.22
CA GLU A 940 41.18 39.92 -12.09
C GLU A 940 41.13 38.83 -13.17
N TYR A 941 39.94 38.28 -13.45
CA TYR A 941 39.73 37.29 -14.50
C TYR A 941 40.05 37.86 -15.90
N LEU A 942 39.61 39.09 -16.19
CA LEU A 942 39.91 39.76 -17.46
C LEU A 942 41.41 40.09 -17.59
N ASN A 943 42.08 40.46 -16.48
CA ASN A 943 43.54 40.62 -16.44
C ASN A 943 44.27 39.31 -16.76
N ALA A 944 43.84 38.18 -16.19
CA ALA A 944 44.46 36.88 -16.40
C ALA A 944 44.25 36.32 -17.82
N LYS A 945 43.15 36.69 -18.49
CA LYS A 945 42.82 36.25 -19.86
C LYS A 945 43.40 37.17 -20.94
N GLY A 946 43.92 38.34 -20.56
CA GLY A 946 44.38 39.36 -21.49
C GLY A 946 45.76 39.09 -22.09
N ASN A 947 45.77 38.57 -23.33
CA ASN A 947 46.96 38.52 -24.19
C ASN A 947 47.03 39.69 -25.20
N ASN A 948 46.18 40.71 -25.05
CA ASN A 948 46.00 41.78 -26.04
C ASN A 948 46.19 43.16 -25.37
N ASP A 949 47.13 43.98 -25.86
CA ASP A 949 47.51 45.27 -25.25
C ASP A 949 46.31 46.24 -25.12
N VAL A 950 45.36 46.15 -26.06
CA VAL A 950 44.14 46.96 -26.07
C VAL A 950 43.23 46.61 -24.89
N LEU A 951 43.14 45.33 -24.51
CA LEU A 951 42.35 44.89 -23.36
C LEU A 951 42.94 45.38 -22.03
N LEU A 952 44.28 45.37 -21.92
CA LEU A 952 44.99 45.91 -20.76
C LEU A 952 44.77 47.43 -20.60
N GLN A 953 44.74 48.17 -21.71
CA GLN A 953 44.41 49.61 -21.71
C GLN A 953 42.96 49.88 -21.28
N VAL A 954 42.01 49.02 -21.66
CA VAL A 954 40.63 49.11 -21.18
C VAL A 954 40.56 48.82 -19.68
N LEU A 955 41.25 47.78 -19.19
CA LEU A 955 41.27 47.38 -17.78
C LEU A 955 41.87 48.44 -16.85
N GLN A 956 42.84 49.24 -17.34
CA GLN A 956 43.38 50.40 -16.63
C GLN A 956 42.36 51.54 -16.47
N ARG A 957 41.41 51.68 -17.40
CA ARG A 957 40.35 52.70 -17.36
C ARG A 957 39.10 52.28 -16.57
N LEU A 958 39.02 51.00 -16.17
CA LEU A 958 37.95 50.48 -15.31
C LEU A 958 38.32 50.72 -13.83
N SER A 959 38.11 51.94 -13.34
CA SER A 959 38.17 52.24 -11.90
C SER A 959 36.93 51.68 -11.18
N ILE A 960 37.11 51.21 -9.94
CA ILE A 960 36.01 50.84 -9.03
C ILE A 960 35.73 52.03 -8.13
#